data_AF-A0A4U0WME7-F1
#
_entry.id   AF-A0A4U0WME7-F1
#
_cell.length_a   1.000
_cell.length_b   1.000
_cell.length_c   1.000
_cell.angle_alpha   90.00
_cell.angle_beta   90.00
_cell.angle_gamma   90.00
#
_symmetry.space_group_name_H-M   'P 1'
#
loop_
_entity.id
_entity.type
_entity.pdbx_description
1 polymer ?
#
loop_
_entity_poly.entity_id
_entity_poly.type
_entity_poly.pdbx_seq_one_letter_code
_entity_poly.pdbx_strand_id
1 'polypeptide(L)'
;MVHLAKSRLDNGHFSTEEVRRREKPSLSTSRPIAFAPNHYTEPPNLAAGFSSLDISCEGPIRANLIADNITKDGFRIAIETWGRSTLYAADSTFIERKATAKECIFGQFDTQDASHSPAKSATAPRAATTRKLAVQTEPVPRKYAKPFDFPQAFKQPVEVVCWLNRLDMGSGRDHDYKIRAFADEVDEGGFTAHLNTSDNGELHGAAMCWIAFPKRKPHVDSGRFSTNDVRKRTDPRPKTTAKVKFKQRFEVVPTVLAALSMLDAAGNADLRVRVSVSDVTREGFRWTLETWGDSTLYAAGASWIALAKTCLESDICYQLNIPDTTASSGSGDIYFQLSAPTSYQWVALGQGSGMVGSNIFVMYTSADGTNVTVSPRLGTGFQQPLRDTAAQITLLEGSGVSNGVMTANVRCSNCESWSGGSMDFTGTRSNWIHAYKQGSALTSDDLAENIQQHDQSAPFNWDLSQARGGADVNPFVGSAGNTAGPTTKTAASALPSSSPLRMRTAHAICASLAFVALFPMGAILIRVSSFKNLVWIHVATQTLALLIFIVAVGLGLHMATADHQLGQAHPIIGLVLFVSLLLQPVLGIGRVAIIMGMINGGLGLQLAYAGSGAKIAYGVVAGIVGVVYLAAIVFGEVRRNKHAIGNGQDEKGRDGLDREGSGSSGERAAEGISPA
;
A
#
# COMPACT_ATOMS: atom_id res chain seq x y z
N MET A 1 -2.98 31.50 -27.61
CA MET A 1 -3.49 30.54 -26.60
C MET A 1 -3.69 29.22 -27.30
N VAL A 2 -3.30 28.11 -26.68
CA VAL A 2 -3.46 26.75 -27.22
C VAL A 2 -4.19 25.93 -26.16
N HIS A 3 -5.27 25.28 -26.57
CA HIS A 3 -6.08 24.45 -25.68
C HIS A 3 -6.30 23.09 -26.33
N LEU A 4 -5.97 22.02 -25.62
CA LEU A 4 -6.31 20.66 -26.05
C LEU A 4 -7.65 20.26 -25.41
N ALA A 5 -8.72 20.26 -26.20
CA ALA A 5 -10.07 20.00 -25.71
C ALA A 5 -10.28 18.59 -25.15
N LYS A 6 -9.45 17.63 -25.56
CA LYS A 6 -9.52 16.24 -25.07
C LYS A 6 -9.07 16.18 -23.61
N SER A 7 -9.95 15.73 -22.73
CA SER A 7 -9.62 15.51 -21.33
C SER A 7 -8.62 14.35 -21.17
N ARG A 8 -7.84 14.41 -20.09
CA ARG A 8 -6.99 13.31 -19.63
C ARG A 8 -7.47 12.86 -18.27
N LEU A 9 -7.34 11.58 -17.95
CA LEU A 9 -7.46 11.13 -16.57
C LEU A 9 -6.39 11.78 -15.69
N ASP A 10 -6.79 12.06 -14.46
CA ASP A 10 -5.92 12.52 -13.41
C ASP A 10 -4.75 11.56 -13.17
N ASN A 11 -3.53 12.10 -13.21
CA ASN A 11 -2.31 11.40 -12.84
C ASN A 11 -1.36 12.29 -12.02
N GLY A 12 -1.86 13.40 -11.46
CA GLY A 12 -1.07 14.38 -10.70
C GLY A 12 -0.07 15.23 -11.49
N HIS A 13 -0.06 15.16 -12.84
CA HIS A 13 0.92 15.88 -13.66
C HIS A 13 0.33 16.48 -14.94
N PHE A 14 0.87 17.64 -15.33
CA PHE A 14 0.54 18.29 -16.61
C PHE A 14 1.81 18.87 -17.24
N SER A 15 2.03 18.60 -18.52
CA SER A 15 3.09 19.23 -19.31
C SER A 15 2.51 20.05 -20.44
N THR A 16 3.00 21.27 -20.63
CA THR A 16 2.65 22.07 -21.82
C THR A 16 3.05 21.39 -23.13
N GLU A 17 4.07 20.52 -23.09
CA GLU A 17 4.58 19.80 -24.28
C GLU A 17 3.62 18.70 -24.76
N GLU A 18 2.69 18.25 -23.90
CA GLU A 18 1.64 17.31 -24.29
C GLU A 18 0.51 17.98 -25.10
N VAL A 19 0.44 19.32 -25.08
CA VAL A 19 -0.57 20.13 -25.78
C VAL A 19 0.02 20.81 -27.02
N ARG A 20 1.27 21.24 -26.96
CA ARG A 20 1.96 21.95 -28.04
C ARG A 20 3.45 21.63 -28.04
N ARG A 21 4.09 21.72 -29.20
CA ARG A 21 5.55 21.59 -29.29
C ARG A 21 6.26 22.77 -28.62
N ARG A 22 7.44 22.52 -28.06
CA ARG A 22 8.30 23.53 -27.41
C ARG A 22 8.63 24.71 -28.34
N GLU A 23 8.84 24.46 -29.63
CA GLU A 23 9.22 25.48 -30.62
C GLU A 23 8.08 26.42 -31.00
N LYS A 24 6.86 26.17 -30.51
CA LYS A 24 5.67 26.98 -30.77
C LYS A 24 5.14 27.58 -29.45
N PRO A 25 5.84 28.56 -28.85
CA PRO A 25 5.42 29.16 -27.59
C PRO A 25 4.04 29.83 -27.71
N SER A 26 3.31 29.87 -26.60
CA SER A 26 1.97 30.47 -26.51
C SER A 26 1.78 31.13 -25.15
N LEU A 27 1.03 32.24 -25.13
CA LEU A 27 0.67 32.97 -23.91
C LEU A 27 -0.13 32.14 -22.90
N SER A 28 -0.88 31.14 -23.36
CA SER A 28 -1.60 30.21 -22.48
C SER A 28 -1.64 28.84 -23.13
N THR A 29 -1.40 27.81 -22.33
CA THR A 29 -1.44 26.40 -22.72
C THR A 29 -2.27 25.66 -21.69
N SER A 30 -3.36 25.03 -22.12
CA SER A 30 -4.31 24.40 -21.18
C SER A 30 -4.92 23.12 -21.72
N ARG A 31 -5.48 22.33 -20.80
CA ARG A 31 -6.33 21.19 -21.11
C ARG A 31 -7.29 20.88 -19.95
N PRO A 32 -8.37 20.13 -20.18
CA PRO A 32 -9.13 19.53 -19.11
C PRO A 32 -8.44 18.28 -18.54
N ILE A 33 -8.51 18.13 -17.23
CA ILE A 33 -8.20 16.93 -16.46
C ILE A 33 -9.52 16.39 -15.92
N ALA A 34 -9.83 15.14 -16.22
CA ALA A 34 -11.00 14.43 -15.75
C ALA A 34 -10.65 13.65 -14.48
N PHE A 35 -11.50 13.78 -13.48
CA PHE A 35 -11.50 12.86 -12.34
C PHE A 35 -12.13 11.53 -12.75
N ALA A 36 -11.87 10.48 -11.98
CA ALA A 36 -12.66 9.27 -12.12
C ALA A 36 -14.15 9.60 -11.87
N PRO A 37 -15.10 9.06 -12.65
CA PRO A 37 -16.52 9.29 -12.48
C PRO A 37 -16.99 8.90 -11.08
N ASN A 38 -17.85 9.72 -10.47
CA ASN A 38 -18.33 9.56 -9.10
C ASN A 38 -17.24 9.56 -8.01
N HIS A 39 -15.99 9.94 -8.35
CA HIS A 39 -14.91 10.03 -7.37
C HIS A 39 -15.17 11.16 -6.35
N TYR A 40 -15.78 12.24 -6.82
CA TYR A 40 -16.24 13.35 -6.00
C TYR A 40 -17.74 13.58 -6.14
N THR A 41 -18.39 13.92 -5.02
CA THR A 41 -19.81 14.32 -4.98
C THR A 41 -19.98 15.84 -5.07
N GLU A 42 -18.89 16.59 -4.91
CA GLU A 42 -18.77 18.04 -4.94
C GLU A 42 -17.37 18.41 -5.47
N PRO A 43 -17.14 19.60 -6.02
CA PRO A 43 -15.80 19.99 -6.49
C PRO A 43 -14.72 19.83 -5.41
N PRO A 44 -13.62 19.10 -5.67
CA PRO A 44 -12.53 18.95 -4.70
C PRO A 44 -11.72 20.24 -4.56
N ASN A 45 -10.91 20.30 -3.49
CA ASN A 45 -9.84 21.28 -3.38
C ASN A 45 -8.60 20.76 -4.11
N LEU A 46 -7.84 21.67 -4.72
CA LEU A 46 -6.66 21.33 -5.51
C LEU A 46 -5.47 22.21 -5.16
N ALA A 47 -4.29 21.63 -5.14
CA ALA A 47 -3.02 22.33 -4.99
C ALA A 47 -2.10 21.95 -6.16
N ALA A 48 -1.49 22.94 -6.80
CA ALA A 48 -0.65 22.73 -7.98
C ALA A 48 0.57 23.64 -7.94
N GLY A 49 1.73 23.10 -8.34
CA GLY A 49 2.99 23.84 -8.40
C GLY A 49 3.83 23.49 -9.63
N PHE A 50 4.75 24.37 -9.99
CA PHE A 50 5.68 24.15 -11.09
C PHE A 50 6.68 23.02 -10.77
N SER A 51 6.81 22.05 -11.67
CA SER A 51 7.89 21.05 -11.62
C SER A 51 8.96 21.28 -12.69
N SER A 52 8.66 22.08 -13.72
CA SER A 52 9.63 22.51 -14.73
C SER A 52 9.25 23.86 -15.32
N LEU A 53 10.25 24.69 -15.65
CA LEU A 53 10.09 25.96 -16.35
C LEU A 53 11.21 26.15 -17.38
N ASP A 54 10.84 26.58 -18.58
CA ASP A 54 11.71 26.98 -19.68
C ASP A 54 11.16 28.29 -20.29
N ILE A 55 11.67 29.41 -19.79
CA ILE A 55 11.18 30.76 -20.09
C ILE A 55 12.33 31.62 -20.62
N SER A 56 12.10 32.31 -21.73
CA SER A 56 13.10 33.16 -22.37
C SER A 56 13.52 34.34 -21.49
N CYS A 57 14.82 34.67 -21.48
CA CYS A 57 15.34 35.87 -20.80
C CYS A 57 15.21 37.17 -21.62
N GLU A 58 14.74 37.12 -22.87
CA GLU A 58 14.54 38.33 -23.71
C GLU A 58 13.39 39.24 -23.20
N GLY A 59 12.52 38.67 -22.37
CA GLY A 59 11.47 39.37 -21.65
C GLY A 59 11.45 38.97 -20.16
N PRO A 60 10.60 39.63 -19.36
CA PRO A 60 10.45 39.31 -17.94
C PRO A 60 10.08 37.84 -17.73
N ILE A 61 10.53 37.25 -16.63
CA ILE A 61 10.18 35.86 -16.30
C ILE A 61 8.80 35.84 -15.65
N ARG A 62 7.79 35.50 -16.47
CA ARG A 62 6.39 35.48 -16.05
C ARG A 62 5.74 34.14 -16.34
N ALA A 63 5.20 33.52 -15.31
CA ALA A 63 4.40 32.32 -15.43
C ALA A 63 3.35 32.27 -14.33
N ASN A 64 2.15 31.79 -14.67
CA ASN A 64 1.06 31.56 -13.74
C ASN A 64 0.44 30.19 -14.02
N LEU A 65 0.44 29.31 -13.02
CA LEU A 65 -0.21 28.01 -13.05
C LEU A 65 -1.59 28.16 -12.44
N ILE A 66 -2.60 27.84 -13.23
CA ILE A 66 -4.01 28.00 -12.89
C ILE A 66 -4.67 26.63 -12.96
N ALA A 67 -5.40 26.27 -11.91
CA ALA A 67 -6.40 25.23 -11.93
C ALA A 67 -7.77 25.89 -11.70
N ASP A 68 -8.63 25.87 -12.72
CA ASP A 68 -9.95 26.49 -12.70
C ASP A 68 -11.01 25.56 -13.27
N ASN A 69 -12.27 26.02 -13.32
CA ASN A 69 -13.42 25.20 -13.73
C ASN A 69 -13.47 23.85 -12.99
N ILE A 70 -13.17 23.88 -11.69
CA ILE A 70 -13.17 22.68 -10.85
C ILE A 70 -14.63 22.26 -10.64
N THR A 71 -14.94 21.07 -11.11
CA THR A 71 -16.22 20.39 -10.96
C THR A 71 -15.99 19.08 -10.23
N LYS A 72 -17.06 18.34 -9.93
CA LYS A 72 -16.94 16.98 -9.38
C LYS A 72 -16.34 15.96 -10.37
N ASP A 73 -16.34 16.29 -11.67
CA ASP A 73 -15.97 15.39 -12.77
C ASP A 73 -14.58 15.73 -13.37
N GLY A 74 -14.00 16.87 -12.99
CA GLY A 74 -12.71 17.31 -13.48
C GLY A 74 -12.46 18.80 -13.27
N PHE A 75 -11.34 19.29 -13.80
CA PHE A 75 -10.94 20.69 -13.78
C PHE A 75 -10.15 21.04 -15.04
N ARG A 76 -9.94 22.32 -15.33
CA ARG A 76 -9.01 22.78 -16.36
C ARG A 76 -7.71 23.20 -15.69
N ILE A 77 -6.59 22.71 -16.23
CA ILE A 77 -5.26 23.16 -15.85
C ILE A 77 -4.67 24.00 -16.98
N ALA A 78 -4.03 25.12 -16.62
CA ALA A 78 -3.42 26.04 -17.57
C ALA A 78 -2.10 26.58 -17.01
N ILE A 79 -1.10 26.73 -17.88
CA ILE A 79 0.09 27.53 -17.59
C ILE A 79 0.10 28.71 -18.56
N GLU A 80 0.14 29.90 -17.99
CA GLU A 80 -0.03 31.16 -18.70
C GLU A 80 1.15 32.10 -18.46
N THR A 81 1.41 32.95 -19.44
CA THR A 81 2.40 34.01 -19.41
C THR A 81 1.80 35.29 -20.00
N TRP A 82 2.35 36.46 -19.66
CA TRP A 82 1.80 37.75 -20.06
C TRP A 82 2.89 38.76 -20.40
N GLY A 83 2.48 39.83 -21.11
CA GLY A 83 3.39 40.86 -21.60
C GLY A 83 4.34 40.33 -22.67
N ARG A 84 5.64 40.63 -22.54
CA ARG A 84 6.69 40.20 -23.48
C ARG A 84 7.35 38.86 -23.12
N SER A 85 6.82 38.12 -22.14
CA SER A 85 7.39 36.86 -21.68
C SER A 85 7.11 35.74 -22.68
N THR A 86 8.11 34.90 -22.93
CA THR A 86 8.02 33.76 -23.86
C THR A 86 8.25 32.46 -23.11
N LEU A 87 7.19 31.65 -22.96
CA LEU A 87 7.24 30.34 -22.32
C LEU A 87 7.43 29.23 -23.37
N TYR A 88 8.62 28.63 -23.43
CA TYR A 88 8.90 27.51 -24.34
C TYR A 88 8.23 26.23 -23.86
N ALA A 89 8.45 25.87 -22.60
CA ALA A 89 7.86 24.70 -21.95
C ALA A 89 7.72 24.92 -20.44
N ALA A 90 6.76 24.24 -19.84
CA ALA A 90 6.60 24.10 -18.41
C ALA A 90 5.87 22.82 -18.07
N ASP A 91 6.18 22.30 -16.89
CA ASP A 91 5.53 21.15 -16.28
C ASP A 91 4.99 21.56 -14.91
N SER A 92 3.89 20.93 -14.50
CA SER A 92 3.31 21.10 -13.17
C SER A 92 2.99 19.76 -12.53
N THR A 93 3.02 19.77 -11.21
CA THR A 93 2.54 18.69 -10.35
C THR A 93 1.36 19.19 -9.54
N PHE A 94 0.34 18.37 -9.37
CA PHE A 94 -0.85 18.73 -8.62
C PHE A 94 -1.36 17.56 -7.77
N ILE A 95 -2.18 17.91 -6.78
CA ILE A 95 -2.85 16.98 -5.89
C ILE A 95 -4.24 17.50 -5.56
N GLU A 96 -5.20 16.60 -5.52
CA GLU A 96 -6.61 16.85 -5.29
C GLU A 96 -7.09 16.18 -4.01
N ARG A 97 -8.14 16.76 -3.43
CA ARG A 97 -8.70 16.27 -2.18
C ARG A 97 -10.17 16.63 -2.05
N LYS A 98 -10.96 15.71 -1.48
CA LYS A 98 -12.37 15.95 -1.11
C LYS A 98 -12.51 17.26 -0.32
N ALA A 99 -13.45 18.12 -0.71
CA ALA A 99 -13.66 19.42 -0.07
C ALA A 99 -14.05 19.29 1.41
N THR A 100 -14.88 18.31 1.75
CA THR A 100 -15.32 18.00 3.12
C THR A 100 -14.26 17.39 4.03
N ALA A 101 -13.12 16.94 3.52
CA ALA A 101 -12.14 16.31 4.38
C ALA A 101 -11.54 17.39 5.33
N LYS A 102 -11.34 17.06 6.61
CA LYS A 102 -10.82 18.02 7.62
C LYS A 102 -9.34 17.85 7.97
N GLU A 103 -8.74 16.72 7.62
CA GLU A 103 -7.38 16.36 8.03
C GLU A 103 -6.24 16.95 7.20
N CYS A 104 -6.55 17.78 6.21
CA CYS A 104 -5.58 18.43 5.34
C CYS A 104 -6.23 19.67 4.73
N ILE A 105 -5.52 20.77 4.64
CA ILE A 105 -6.07 22.06 4.25
C ILE A 105 -5.18 22.60 3.14
N PHE A 106 -5.79 23.04 2.06
CA PHE A 106 -5.07 23.68 0.96
C PHE A 106 -5.33 25.19 1.01
N GLY A 107 -4.37 25.96 0.54
CA GLY A 107 -4.57 27.38 0.33
C GLY A 107 -3.49 27.99 -0.55
N GLN A 108 -3.56 29.31 -0.71
CA GLN A 108 -2.68 30.06 -1.58
C GLN A 108 -2.24 31.36 -0.91
N PHE A 109 -1.03 31.80 -1.22
CA PHE A 109 -0.52 33.11 -0.87
C PHE A 109 0.00 33.77 -2.14
N ASP A 110 -0.55 34.94 -2.50
CA ASP A 110 0.01 35.82 -3.53
C ASP A 110 0.62 37.06 -2.87
N THR A 111 1.79 37.49 -3.35
CA THR A 111 2.41 38.76 -2.92
C THR A 111 1.50 39.98 -3.07
N GLN A 112 0.52 39.93 -3.99
CA GLN A 112 -0.50 40.97 -4.12
C GLN A 112 -1.42 41.05 -2.89
N ASP A 113 -1.57 39.97 -2.13
CA ASP A 113 -2.34 39.97 -0.87
C ASP A 113 -1.61 40.70 0.27
N ALA A 114 -0.29 40.89 0.14
CA ALA A 114 0.54 41.46 1.20
C ALA A 114 0.59 43.01 1.16
N SER A 115 -0.07 43.66 0.20
CA SER A 115 -0.16 45.12 0.17
C SER A 115 -1.15 45.64 1.23
N HIS A 116 -0.61 46.42 2.18
CA HIS A 116 -1.25 47.15 3.28
C HIS A 116 -1.33 46.46 4.65
N SER A 117 -0.17 46.24 5.28
CA SER A 117 -0.08 46.36 6.75
C SER A 117 0.64 47.67 7.09
N PRO A 118 -0.08 48.76 7.44
CA PRO A 118 0.59 49.92 8.01
C PRO A 118 1.12 49.51 9.38
N ALA A 119 2.44 49.59 9.57
CA ALA A 119 3.07 49.38 10.85
C ALA A 119 2.38 50.26 11.90
N LYS A 120 1.80 49.63 12.93
CA LYS A 120 1.29 50.32 14.11
C LYS A 120 2.48 50.99 14.82
N SER A 121 2.59 52.30 14.68
CA SER A 121 3.36 53.15 15.58
C SER A 121 2.44 54.26 16.09
N ALA A 122 2.39 54.39 17.41
CA ALA A 122 1.49 55.27 18.13
C ALA A 122 1.99 56.73 18.15
N THR A 123 1.01 57.64 18.23
CA THR A 123 1.00 58.95 18.91
C THR A 123 1.27 60.25 18.12
N ALA A 124 0.26 61.12 18.23
CA ALA A 124 0.22 62.60 18.22
C ALA A 124 -0.04 63.38 16.89
N PRO A 125 -0.80 64.51 16.96
CA PRO A 125 -1.49 65.10 15.80
C PRO A 125 -0.88 66.40 15.26
N ARG A 126 -1.43 66.83 14.10
CA ARG A 126 -1.32 68.12 13.38
C ARG A 126 -0.27 68.18 12.27
N ALA A 127 -0.71 68.36 11.02
CA ALA A 127 -0.99 69.67 10.42
C ALA A 127 -1.11 69.48 8.89
N ALA A 128 -2.13 70.09 8.29
CA ALA A 128 -2.29 70.13 6.84
C ALA A 128 -1.20 71.00 6.20
N THR A 129 -0.47 70.47 5.22
CA THR A 129 0.20 71.31 4.21
C THR A 129 0.43 70.54 2.90
N THR A 130 -0.24 71.05 1.88
CA THR A 130 -0.01 71.05 0.42
C THR A 130 0.98 70.07 -0.22
N ARG A 131 0.38 69.14 -0.98
CA ARG A 131 0.84 68.41 -2.18
C ARG A 131 2.15 68.93 -2.84
N LYS A 132 3.18 68.09 -2.86
CA LYS A 132 4.12 67.96 -3.98
C LYS A 132 4.06 66.53 -4.49
N LEU A 133 3.75 66.38 -5.78
CA LEU A 133 3.76 65.11 -6.51
C LEU A 133 5.23 64.71 -6.73
N ALA A 134 5.85 64.08 -5.73
CA ALA A 134 7.09 63.35 -5.91
C ALA A 134 6.70 61.92 -6.30
N VAL A 135 7.16 61.46 -7.46
CA VAL A 135 7.17 60.02 -7.77
C VAL A 135 8.16 59.40 -6.78
N GLN A 136 7.64 58.92 -5.65
CA GLN A 136 8.39 58.07 -4.73
C GLN A 136 8.55 56.71 -5.42
N THR A 137 9.74 56.47 -5.98
CA THR A 137 10.22 55.11 -6.23
C THR A 137 10.50 54.46 -4.88
N GLU A 138 9.45 54.00 -4.20
CA GLU A 138 9.60 53.12 -3.05
C GLU A 138 10.30 51.84 -3.52
N PRO A 139 11.34 51.35 -2.81
CA PRO A 139 12.02 50.11 -3.18
C PRO A 139 11.03 48.94 -3.14
N VAL A 140 11.01 48.13 -4.20
CA VAL A 140 10.15 46.93 -4.29
C VAL A 140 10.43 46.03 -3.08
N PRO A 141 9.39 45.62 -2.30
CA PRO A 141 9.58 44.78 -1.13
C PRO A 141 10.27 43.47 -1.51
N ARG A 142 11.39 43.15 -0.85
CA ARG A 142 12.15 41.91 -1.11
C ARG A 142 11.69 40.71 -0.29
N LYS A 143 10.80 40.95 0.67
CA LYS A 143 10.28 39.93 1.59
C LYS A 143 8.79 40.12 1.78
N TYR A 144 8.02 39.07 1.51
CA TYR A 144 6.57 39.07 1.67
C TYR A 144 6.20 37.98 2.66
N ALA A 145 5.46 38.35 3.71
CA ALA A 145 5.00 37.43 4.73
C ALA A 145 3.51 37.64 4.99
N LYS A 146 2.76 36.55 5.17
CA LYS A 146 1.33 36.59 5.52
C LYS A 146 1.00 35.46 6.51
N PRO A 147 0.43 35.77 7.69
CA PRO A 147 -0.07 34.77 8.60
C PRO A 147 -1.36 34.14 8.05
N PHE A 148 -1.52 32.84 8.28
CA PHE A 148 -2.71 32.07 7.94
C PHE A 148 -3.21 31.32 9.18
N ASP A 149 -4.47 31.54 9.53
CA ASP A 149 -5.17 30.77 10.55
C ASP A 149 -5.91 29.61 9.91
N PHE A 150 -5.81 28.42 10.50
CA PHE A 150 -6.61 27.27 10.08
C PHE A 150 -8.08 27.46 10.50
N PRO A 151 -9.06 27.17 9.62
CA PRO A 151 -10.49 27.26 9.98
C PRO A 151 -10.87 26.42 11.19
N GLN A 152 -10.14 25.34 11.43
CA GLN A 152 -10.19 24.53 12.63
C GLN A 152 -8.77 24.13 13.00
N ALA A 153 -8.38 24.38 14.25
CA ALA A 153 -7.07 23.97 14.75
C ALA A 153 -6.91 22.43 14.67
N PHE A 154 -5.73 21.98 14.25
CA PHE A 154 -5.38 20.57 14.25
C PHE A 154 -5.19 20.06 15.68
N LYS A 155 -5.47 18.78 15.91
CA LYS A 155 -5.24 18.14 17.22
C LYS A 155 -3.80 17.67 17.42
N GLN A 156 -2.95 17.85 16.42
CA GLN A 156 -1.58 17.33 16.36
C GLN A 156 -0.71 18.37 15.65
N PRO A 157 0.62 18.35 15.89
CA PRO A 157 1.55 19.22 15.19
C PRO A 157 1.38 19.12 13.67
N VAL A 158 1.50 20.25 12.99
CA VAL A 158 1.20 20.40 11.56
C VAL A 158 2.48 20.37 10.74
N GLU A 159 2.39 19.85 9.52
CA GLU A 159 3.40 20.00 8.48
C GLU A 159 2.79 20.76 7.30
N VAL A 160 3.55 21.70 6.73
CA VAL A 160 3.12 22.56 5.63
C VAL A 160 4.08 22.40 4.45
N VAL A 161 3.55 21.95 3.31
CA VAL A 161 4.26 21.85 2.03
C VAL A 161 3.93 23.08 1.20
N CYS A 162 4.96 23.78 0.68
CA CYS A 162 4.80 24.98 -0.14
C CYS A 162 5.33 24.73 -1.55
N TRP A 163 4.54 25.10 -2.57
CA TRP A 163 4.94 25.01 -3.98
C TRP A 163 4.69 26.33 -4.70
N LEU A 164 5.66 26.78 -5.50
CA LEU A 164 5.55 27.96 -6.35
C LEU A 164 4.58 27.69 -7.50
N ASN A 165 3.64 28.60 -7.71
CA ASN A 165 2.65 28.51 -8.78
C ASN A 165 2.45 29.82 -9.57
N ARG A 166 3.11 30.92 -9.17
CA ARG A 166 3.22 32.14 -9.99
C ARG A 166 4.57 32.81 -9.80
N LEU A 167 5.12 33.34 -10.88
CA LEU A 167 6.34 34.15 -10.92
C LEU A 167 6.11 35.40 -11.78
N ASP A 168 6.54 36.56 -11.30
CA ASP A 168 6.70 37.81 -12.04
C ASP A 168 8.04 38.44 -11.60
N MET A 169 9.08 38.18 -12.37
CA MET A 169 10.44 38.62 -12.08
C MET A 169 11.03 39.40 -13.26
N GLY A 170 11.91 40.34 -12.94
CA GLY A 170 12.77 40.98 -13.92
C GLY A 170 13.70 39.99 -14.62
N SER A 171 14.26 40.42 -15.75
CA SER A 171 15.17 39.64 -16.58
C SER A 171 16.33 40.51 -17.03
N GLY A 172 17.53 39.94 -17.11
CA GLY A 172 18.72 40.64 -17.60
C GLY A 172 19.97 40.31 -16.80
N ARG A 173 21.12 40.81 -17.27
CA ARG A 173 22.43 40.50 -16.69
C ARG A 173 22.61 41.03 -15.27
N ASP A 174 21.83 42.04 -14.89
CA ASP A 174 21.88 42.67 -13.58
C ASP A 174 20.92 42.03 -12.56
N HIS A 175 20.08 41.08 -12.99
CA HIS A 175 19.00 40.51 -12.18
C HIS A 175 19.02 38.99 -12.19
N ASP A 176 19.39 38.35 -11.09
CA ASP A 176 19.28 36.90 -10.95
C ASP A 176 17.82 36.48 -10.69
N TYR A 177 17.42 35.32 -11.18
CA TYR A 177 16.11 34.73 -10.89
C TYR A 177 16.13 34.11 -9.49
N LYS A 178 15.70 34.88 -8.47
CA LYS A 178 15.77 34.49 -7.07
C LYS A 178 14.42 34.56 -6.37
N ILE A 179 13.98 33.43 -5.84
CA ILE A 179 12.78 33.35 -5.00
C ILE A 179 12.82 32.14 -4.08
N ARG A 180 12.23 32.28 -2.89
CA ARG A 180 12.01 31.18 -1.95
C ARG A 180 10.59 31.26 -1.37
N ALA A 181 9.86 30.16 -1.49
CA ALA A 181 8.57 29.91 -0.86
C ALA A 181 8.75 28.96 0.34
N PHE A 182 8.31 29.35 1.53
CA PHE A 182 8.33 28.49 2.71
C PHE A 182 7.32 28.93 3.76
N ALA A 183 7.01 28.02 4.68
CA ALA A 183 6.26 28.31 5.90
C ALA A 183 7.21 28.28 7.12
N ASP A 184 6.97 29.17 8.07
CA ASP A 184 7.52 29.12 9.43
C ASP A 184 6.42 29.41 10.47
N GLU A 185 6.79 29.45 11.75
CA GLU A 185 5.84 29.66 12.86
C GLU A 185 4.63 28.70 12.79
N VAL A 186 4.87 27.47 12.35
CA VAL A 186 3.84 26.44 12.16
C VAL A 186 3.43 25.88 13.53
N ASP A 187 2.17 26.05 13.89
CA ASP A 187 1.54 25.46 15.07
C ASP A 187 0.21 24.77 14.71
N GLU A 188 -0.55 24.31 15.71
CA GLU A 188 -1.85 23.67 15.51
C GLU A 188 -2.93 24.62 14.97
N GLY A 189 -2.79 25.93 15.19
CA GLY A 189 -3.75 26.97 14.84
C GLY A 189 -3.45 27.68 13.52
N GLY A 190 -2.20 27.71 13.06
CA GLY A 190 -1.82 28.41 11.84
C GLY A 190 -0.34 28.30 11.48
N PHE A 191 0.08 29.17 10.56
CA PHE A 191 1.48 29.35 10.17
C PHE A 191 1.69 30.70 9.46
N THR A 192 2.95 31.13 9.30
CA THR A 192 3.32 32.29 8.49
C THR A 192 3.93 31.84 7.15
N ALA A 193 3.34 32.28 6.03
CA ALA A 193 3.83 31.98 4.69
C ALA A 193 4.78 33.08 4.19
N HIS A 194 5.87 32.70 3.52
CA HIS A 194 6.91 33.63 3.04
C HIS A 194 7.24 33.46 1.56
N LEU A 195 7.21 34.56 0.81
CA LEU A 195 7.73 34.66 -0.56
C LEU A 195 8.85 35.70 -0.58
N ASN A 196 10.10 35.26 -0.56
CA ASN A 196 11.26 36.13 -0.37
C ASN A 196 12.23 36.08 -1.55
N THR A 197 12.81 37.23 -1.88
CA THR A 197 13.94 37.39 -2.81
C THR A 197 15.14 38.06 -2.11
N SER A 198 16.28 38.19 -2.78
CA SER A 198 17.54 38.76 -2.23
C SER A 198 18.11 39.87 -3.12
N ASP A 199 19.27 40.42 -2.79
CA ASP A 199 19.68 41.77 -3.24
C ASP A 199 19.80 42.01 -4.74
N ASN A 200 20.07 40.96 -5.54
CA ASN A 200 20.10 41.02 -7.01
C ASN A 200 18.87 40.39 -7.67
N GLY A 201 17.85 40.01 -6.90
CA GLY A 201 16.58 39.49 -7.43
C GLY A 201 15.57 40.62 -7.59
N GLU A 202 14.99 40.74 -8.78
CA GLU A 202 13.91 41.69 -9.06
C GLU A 202 12.57 40.94 -9.07
N LEU A 203 11.91 40.88 -7.91
CA LEU A 203 10.62 40.22 -7.74
C LEU A 203 9.50 41.25 -7.80
N HIS A 204 8.75 41.30 -8.89
CA HIS A 204 7.55 42.16 -9.00
C HIS A 204 6.31 41.50 -8.39
N GLY A 205 6.28 40.17 -8.37
CA GLY A 205 5.24 39.40 -7.69
C GLY A 205 5.47 37.90 -7.80
N ALA A 206 4.84 37.13 -6.93
CA ALA A 206 4.81 35.68 -6.97
C ALA A 206 3.63 35.14 -6.18
N ALA A 207 3.36 33.84 -6.36
CA ALA A 207 2.44 33.11 -5.53
C ALA A 207 2.96 31.70 -5.22
N MET A 208 2.48 31.17 -4.10
CA MET A 208 2.61 29.77 -3.74
C MET A 208 1.25 29.18 -3.40
N CYS A 209 1.05 27.90 -3.70
CA CYS A 209 0.06 27.09 -2.98
C CYS A 209 0.72 26.41 -1.78
N TRP A 210 -0.07 26.12 -0.76
CA TRP A 210 0.37 25.39 0.41
C TRP A 210 -0.61 24.29 0.80
N ILE A 211 -0.07 23.22 1.39
CA ILE A 211 -0.79 22.03 1.82
C ILE A 211 -0.41 21.78 3.29
N ALA A 212 -1.38 21.92 4.20
CA ALA A 212 -1.20 21.69 5.63
C ALA A 212 -1.86 20.39 6.07
N PHE A 213 -1.20 19.56 6.89
CA PHE A 213 -1.75 18.31 7.44
C PHE A 213 -1.02 17.88 8.71
N PRO A 214 -1.57 16.94 9.53
CA PRO A 214 -0.89 16.43 10.71
C PRO A 214 0.47 15.82 10.37
N LYS A 215 1.51 16.19 11.11
CA LYS A 215 2.90 15.71 10.94
C LYS A 215 3.06 14.19 11.04
N ARG A 216 2.10 13.50 11.66
CA ARG A 216 2.03 12.04 11.77
C ARG A 216 0.83 11.46 11.04
N LYS A 217 0.39 12.09 9.96
CA LYS A 217 -0.70 11.57 9.12
C LYS A 217 -0.30 10.19 8.58
N PRO A 218 -1.08 9.12 8.83
CA PRO A 218 -0.77 7.80 8.33
C PRO A 218 -0.66 7.79 6.81
N HIS A 219 0.26 6.98 6.29
CA HIS A 219 0.47 6.79 4.84
C HIS A 219 0.85 8.06 4.07
N VAL A 220 1.32 9.09 4.77
CA VAL A 220 1.81 10.34 4.17
C VAL A 220 3.16 10.68 4.78
N ASP A 221 4.10 11.10 3.94
CA ASP A 221 5.31 11.76 4.39
C ASP A 221 5.59 12.97 3.49
N SER A 222 6.40 13.90 3.98
CA SER A 222 6.74 15.12 3.26
C SER A 222 8.08 15.68 3.70
N GLY A 223 8.58 16.59 2.89
CA GLY A 223 9.75 17.36 3.25
C GLY A 223 10.16 18.33 2.17
N ARG A 224 11.41 18.78 2.28
CA ARG A 224 12.07 19.70 1.34
C ARG A 224 13.49 19.23 1.09
N PHE A 225 13.99 19.53 -0.10
CA PHE A 225 15.39 19.36 -0.44
C PHE A 225 15.88 20.55 -1.26
N SER A 226 17.18 20.84 -1.17
CA SER A 226 17.85 21.86 -1.94
C SER A 226 19.16 21.34 -2.51
N THR A 227 19.57 21.88 -3.64
CA THR A 227 20.94 21.72 -4.14
C THR A 227 21.98 22.17 -3.10
N ASN A 228 21.64 23.14 -2.24
CA ASN A 228 22.53 23.61 -1.18
C ASN A 228 22.80 22.55 -0.10
N ASP A 229 21.96 21.52 0.00
CA ASP A 229 22.15 20.42 0.96
C ASP A 229 23.30 19.48 0.53
N VAL A 230 23.72 19.56 -0.75
CA VAL A 230 24.66 18.60 -1.36
C VAL A 230 25.85 19.26 -2.05
N ARG A 231 25.74 20.55 -2.38
CA ARG A 231 26.82 21.36 -2.97
C ARG A 231 26.71 22.80 -2.53
N LYS A 232 27.83 23.53 -2.56
CA LYS A 232 27.84 24.97 -2.30
C LYS A 232 27.21 25.73 -3.47
N ARG A 233 26.56 26.85 -3.18
CA ARG A 233 26.03 27.79 -4.18
C ARG A 233 27.09 28.23 -5.21
N THR A 234 28.34 28.39 -4.77
CA THR A 234 29.48 28.84 -5.59
C THR A 234 30.03 27.75 -6.53
N ASP A 235 29.50 26.53 -6.46
CA ASP A 235 29.83 25.41 -7.34
C ASP A 235 28.55 24.99 -8.10
N PRO A 236 28.05 25.80 -9.05
CA PRO A 236 26.87 25.48 -9.83
C PRO A 236 27.13 24.26 -10.73
N ARG A 237 26.16 23.35 -10.78
CA ARG A 237 26.21 22.14 -11.63
C ARG A 237 24.93 22.04 -12.44
N PRO A 238 25.00 21.67 -13.74
CA PRO A 238 23.82 21.50 -14.57
C PRO A 238 22.83 20.48 -13.99
N LYS A 239 23.34 19.45 -13.31
CA LYS A 239 22.53 18.40 -12.70
C LYS A 239 23.01 18.12 -11.28
N THR A 240 22.08 18.12 -10.33
CA THR A 240 22.34 17.84 -8.92
C THR A 240 21.34 16.80 -8.43
N THR A 241 21.83 15.74 -7.78
CA THR A 241 20.99 14.65 -7.28
C THR A 241 21.40 14.21 -5.89
N ALA A 242 20.43 13.82 -5.08
CA ALA A 242 20.65 13.08 -3.84
C ALA A 242 19.43 12.24 -3.47
N LYS A 243 19.57 11.45 -2.41
CA LYS A 243 18.51 10.61 -1.87
C LYS A 243 17.84 11.31 -0.69
N VAL A 244 16.52 11.20 -0.64
CA VAL A 244 15.71 11.48 0.55
C VAL A 244 15.36 10.15 1.19
N LYS A 245 15.49 10.07 2.50
CA LYS A 245 14.96 8.97 3.31
C LYS A 245 13.64 9.42 3.90
N PHE A 246 12.59 8.60 3.77
CA PHE A 246 11.32 8.86 4.43
C PHE A 246 11.50 8.78 5.95
N LYS A 247 10.75 9.63 6.68
CA LYS A 247 10.69 9.62 8.15
C LYS A 247 10.22 8.27 8.67
N GLN A 248 9.29 7.64 7.93
CA GLN A 248 8.80 6.30 8.16
C GLN A 248 8.80 5.50 6.88
N ARG A 249 9.11 4.21 6.97
CA ARG A 249 9.03 3.29 5.84
C ARG A 249 7.56 3.09 5.47
N PHE A 250 7.23 3.23 4.20
CA PHE A 250 5.92 2.90 3.66
C PHE A 250 5.76 1.38 3.50
N GLU A 251 4.53 0.89 3.62
CA GLU A 251 4.20 -0.53 3.43
C GLU A 251 4.32 -0.95 1.95
N VAL A 252 3.84 -0.07 1.07
CA VAL A 252 3.90 -0.15 -0.40
C VAL A 252 4.74 1.02 -0.92
N VAL A 253 5.37 0.89 -2.09
CA VAL A 253 6.07 2.03 -2.72
C VAL A 253 5.08 3.19 -2.93
N PRO A 254 5.31 4.37 -2.33
CA PRO A 254 4.38 5.49 -2.44
C PRO A 254 4.52 6.22 -3.78
N THR A 255 3.48 6.96 -4.16
CA THR A 255 3.58 8.02 -5.17
C THR A 255 4.22 9.24 -4.54
N VAL A 256 5.26 9.80 -5.16
CA VAL A 256 5.94 11.01 -4.67
C VAL A 256 5.69 12.16 -5.64
N LEU A 257 5.07 13.21 -5.13
CA LEU A 257 4.80 14.45 -5.84
C LEU A 257 5.78 15.52 -5.36
N ALA A 258 6.42 16.24 -6.28
CA ALA A 258 7.38 17.30 -5.95
C ALA A 258 7.25 18.48 -6.91
N ALA A 259 7.31 19.69 -6.35
CA ALA A 259 7.30 20.93 -7.11
C ALA A 259 8.24 21.97 -6.48
N LEU A 260 8.68 22.91 -7.30
CA LEU A 260 9.67 23.92 -6.96
C LEU A 260 9.19 24.80 -5.80
N SER A 261 10.09 25.06 -4.86
CA SER A 261 9.87 25.97 -3.74
C SER A 261 11.00 26.98 -3.57
N MET A 262 12.11 26.81 -4.31
CA MET A 262 13.23 27.74 -4.30
C MET A 262 13.92 27.76 -5.66
N LEU A 263 14.30 28.95 -6.10
CA LEU A 263 15.08 29.20 -7.31
C LEU A 263 16.15 30.25 -7.04
N ASP A 264 17.35 29.99 -7.55
CA ASP A 264 18.48 30.92 -7.64
C ASP A 264 19.27 30.59 -8.91
N ALA A 265 18.95 31.28 -10.00
CA ALA A 265 19.57 31.09 -11.31
C ALA A 265 20.08 32.42 -11.87
N ALA A 266 21.09 32.35 -12.73
CA ALA A 266 21.65 33.53 -13.39
C ALA A 266 20.63 34.14 -14.37
N GLY A 267 20.53 35.47 -14.40
CA GLY A 267 19.59 36.19 -15.28
C GLY A 267 20.07 36.49 -16.70
N ASN A 268 21.28 36.05 -17.04
CA ASN A 268 21.93 36.33 -18.32
C ASN A 268 21.57 35.30 -19.42
N ALA A 269 20.74 34.31 -19.11
CA ALA A 269 20.25 33.28 -20.00
C ALA A 269 18.82 32.91 -19.61
N ASP A 270 18.12 32.15 -20.46
CA ASP A 270 16.75 31.69 -20.18
C ASP A 270 16.65 31.00 -18.81
N LEU A 271 15.51 31.17 -18.13
CA LEU A 271 15.23 30.40 -16.93
C LEU A 271 14.88 28.97 -17.34
N ARG A 272 15.79 28.03 -17.08
CA ARG A 272 15.59 26.59 -17.29
C ARG A 272 15.84 25.83 -16.01
N VAL A 273 14.80 25.22 -15.46
CA VAL A 273 14.88 24.45 -14.22
C VAL A 273 13.86 23.33 -14.22
N ARG A 274 14.26 22.14 -13.76
CA ARG A 274 13.39 20.99 -13.60
C ARG A 274 13.68 20.28 -12.28
N VAL A 275 12.63 19.90 -11.57
CA VAL A 275 12.68 18.90 -10.50
C VAL A 275 12.14 17.57 -11.01
N SER A 276 12.81 16.48 -10.65
CA SER A 276 12.36 15.13 -10.97
C SER A 276 12.60 14.19 -9.79
N VAL A 277 11.69 13.22 -9.63
CA VAL A 277 11.78 12.15 -8.64
C VAL A 277 11.96 10.83 -9.36
N SER A 278 12.85 9.98 -8.83
CA SER A 278 13.26 8.70 -9.39
C SER A 278 13.62 7.74 -8.25
N ASP A 279 13.87 6.46 -8.56
CA ASP A 279 14.27 5.43 -7.59
C ASP A 279 13.36 5.40 -6.34
N VAL A 280 12.04 5.54 -6.51
CA VAL A 280 11.11 5.55 -5.38
C VAL A 280 11.03 4.14 -4.82
N THR A 281 11.38 4.02 -3.55
CA THR A 281 11.31 2.79 -2.77
C THR A 281 10.38 3.01 -1.59
N ARG A 282 10.17 1.98 -0.77
CA ARG A 282 9.45 2.10 0.50
C ARG A 282 10.15 2.96 1.54
N GLU A 283 11.44 3.23 1.38
CA GLU A 283 12.29 3.88 2.40
C GLU A 283 12.75 5.27 2.00
N GLY A 284 12.53 5.65 0.74
CA GLY A 284 12.97 6.93 0.21
C GLY A 284 12.95 6.96 -1.30
N PHE A 285 13.46 8.05 -1.85
CA PHE A 285 13.55 8.28 -3.30
C PHE A 285 14.78 9.11 -3.63
N ARG A 286 15.14 9.16 -4.92
CA ARG A 286 16.14 10.06 -5.45
C ARG A 286 15.48 11.27 -6.09
N TRP A 287 15.93 12.46 -5.71
CA TRP A 287 15.56 13.69 -6.41
C TRP A 287 16.68 14.13 -7.35
N THR A 288 16.29 14.84 -8.40
CA THR A 288 17.17 15.55 -9.33
C THR A 288 16.65 16.96 -9.50
N LEU A 289 17.53 17.94 -9.32
CA LEU A 289 17.32 19.33 -9.75
C LEU A 289 18.33 19.61 -10.86
N GLU A 290 17.82 19.98 -12.03
CA GLU A 290 18.64 20.18 -13.22
C GLU A 290 18.26 21.42 -14.01
N THR A 291 19.22 21.88 -14.80
CA THR A 291 19.15 22.97 -15.77
C THR A 291 19.87 22.51 -17.05
N TRP A 292 19.65 23.20 -18.16
CA TRP A 292 20.20 22.83 -19.47
C TRP A 292 20.44 24.05 -20.35
N GLY A 293 21.10 23.82 -21.49
CA GLY A 293 21.51 24.89 -22.40
C GLY A 293 22.60 25.76 -21.80
N ASP A 294 22.44 27.07 -21.93
CA ASP A 294 23.32 28.11 -21.40
C ASP A 294 22.91 28.62 -20.00
N SER A 295 21.86 28.05 -19.40
CA SER A 295 21.37 28.43 -18.09
C SER A 295 22.33 27.99 -16.96
N THR A 296 22.52 28.87 -15.98
CA THR A 296 23.31 28.56 -14.77
C THR A 296 22.42 28.52 -13.54
N LEU A 297 22.34 27.37 -12.87
CA LEU A 297 21.54 27.16 -11.66
C LEU A 297 22.43 27.17 -10.40
N TYR A 298 22.53 28.34 -9.75
CA TYR A 298 23.30 28.48 -8.51
C TYR A 298 22.72 27.63 -7.39
N ALA A 299 21.41 27.72 -7.19
CA ALA A 299 20.67 26.83 -6.30
C ALA A 299 19.22 26.64 -6.74
N ALA A 300 18.64 25.51 -6.35
CA ALA A 300 17.21 25.29 -6.42
C ALA A 300 16.76 24.45 -5.22
N GLY A 301 15.46 24.43 -4.99
CA GLY A 301 14.84 23.58 -4.00
C GLY A 301 13.41 23.24 -4.38
N ALA A 302 12.95 22.12 -3.85
CA ALA A 302 11.58 21.66 -4.02
C ALA A 302 11.04 21.13 -2.70
N SER A 303 9.73 21.22 -2.56
CA SER A 303 8.99 20.56 -1.49
C SER A 303 8.30 19.33 -2.08
N TRP A 304 8.18 18.26 -1.30
CA TRP A 304 7.60 17.01 -1.76
C TRP A 304 6.59 16.44 -0.76
N ILE A 305 5.66 15.66 -1.27
CA ILE A 305 4.69 14.86 -0.51
C ILE A 305 4.65 13.44 -1.11
N ALA A 306 4.66 12.43 -0.27
CA ALA A 306 4.59 11.01 -0.62
C ALA A 306 3.30 10.39 -0.07
N LEU A 307 2.59 9.64 -0.90
CA LEU A 307 1.28 9.03 -0.58
C LEU A 307 1.32 7.53 -0.89
N ALA A 308 0.90 6.68 0.04
CA ALA A 308 0.86 5.23 -0.22
C ALA A 308 -0.17 4.86 -1.31
N LYS A 309 0.20 3.94 -2.22
CA LYS A 309 -0.71 3.33 -3.21
C LYS A 309 -1.48 2.16 -2.58
N THR A 310 -2.77 2.05 -2.85
CA THR A 310 -3.60 0.92 -2.39
C THR A 310 -3.30 -0.31 -3.24
N CYS A 311 -2.62 -1.32 -2.69
CA CYS A 311 -2.41 -2.63 -3.33
C CYS A 311 -3.10 -3.73 -2.50
N LEU A 312 -3.73 -4.69 -3.18
CA LEU A 312 -4.51 -5.77 -2.56
C LEU A 312 -3.61 -6.78 -1.82
N GLU A 313 -2.32 -6.85 -2.19
CA GLU A 313 -1.22 -7.49 -1.45
C GLU A 313 0.04 -6.60 -1.51
N SER A 314 0.99 -6.78 -0.58
CA SER A 314 2.04 -5.77 -0.27
C SER A 314 2.97 -5.34 -1.41
N ASP A 315 3.08 -6.13 -2.48
CA ASP A 315 3.95 -5.85 -3.63
C ASP A 315 3.37 -6.29 -4.99
N ILE A 316 2.13 -6.79 -5.04
CA ILE A 316 1.41 -7.06 -6.29
C ILE A 316 0.27 -6.05 -6.39
N CYS A 317 0.31 -5.22 -7.43
CA CYS A 317 -0.63 -4.11 -7.60
C CYS A 317 -1.41 -4.27 -8.90
N TYR A 318 -2.71 -4.02 -8.81
CA TYR A 318 -3.63 -4.05 -9.96
C TYR A 318 -4.28 -2.68 -10.14
N GLN A 319 -4.49 -2.28 -11.39
CA GLN A 319 -5.34 -1.14 -11.73
C GLN A 319 -6.32 -1.54 -12.84
N LEU A 320 -7.49 -0.93 -12.85
CA LEU A 320 -8.55 -1.18 -13.84
C LEU A 320 -9.12 0.17 -14.29
N ASN A 321 -9.36 0.28 -15.58
CA ASN A 321 -10.03 1.40 -16.23
C ASN A 321 -11.02 0.87 -17.28
N ILE A 322 -12.27 1.30 -17.19
CA ILE A 322 -13.40 0.91 -18.04
C ILE A 322 -13.89 2.21 -18.70
N PRO A 323 -13.58 2.43 -20.00
CA PRO A 323 -14.06 3.59 -20.77
C PRO A 323 -15.56 3.81 -20.64
N ASP A 324 -16.01 5.06 -20.77
CA ASP A 324 -17.42 5.43 -20.61
C ASP A 324 -18.34 4.69 -21.60
N THR A 325 -17.85 4.41 -22.82
CA THR A 325 -18.56 3.65 -23.83
C THR A 325 -18.82 2.21 -23.38
N THR A 326 -17.83 1.56 -22.77
CA THR A 326 -17.92 0.19 -22.25
C THR A 326 -18.76 0.14 -20.98
N ALA A 327 -18.57 1.10 -20.07
CA ALA A 327 -19.33 1.18 -18.83
C ALA A 327 -20.84 1.42 -19.06
N SER A 328 -21.20 2.10 -20.15
CA SER A 328 -22.59 2.41 -20.51
C SER A 328 -23.25 1.32 -21.35
N SER A 329 -22.53 0.72 -22.30
CA SER A 329 -23.08 -0.30 -23.19
C SER A 329 -22.94 -1.73 -22.65
N GLY A 330 -22.06 -1.94 -21.66
CA GLY A 330 -21.72 -3.25 -21.12
C GLY A 330 -20.74 -4.06 -21.97
N SER A 331 -20.32 -3.54 -23.14
CA SER A 331 -19.42 -4.23 -24.09
C SER A 331 -18.44 -3.23 -24.70
N GLY A 332 -17.22 -3.70 -24.98
CA GLY A 332 -16.13 -2.87 -25.51
C GLY A 332 -14.86 -2.99 -24.68
N ASP A 333 -13.91 -2.12 -24.98
CA ASP A 333 -12.57 -2.20 -24.40
C ASP A 333 -12.55 -1.97 -22.90
N ILE A 334 -11.71 -2.71 -22.19
CA ILE A 334 -11.25 -2.38 -20.85
C ILE A 334 -9.73 -2.33 -20.82
N TYR A 335 -9.21 -1.61 -19.83
CA TYR A 335 -7.79 -1.42 -19.62
C TYR A 335 -7.43 -1.86 -18.22
N PHE A 336 -6.40 -2.68 -18.05
CA PHE A 336 -5.91 -3.04 -16.72
C PHE A 336 -4.39 -3.06 -16.66
N GLN A 337 -3.84 -2.77 -15.48
CA GLN A 337 -2.42 -2.87 -15.19
C GLN A 337 -2.20 -3.99 -14.17
N LEU A 338 -1.18 -4.82 -14.40
CA LEU A 338 -0.60 -5.71 -13.41
C LEU A 338 0.84 -5.25 -13.16
N SER A 339 1.25 -5.15 -11.89
CA SER A 339 2.63 -4.86 -11.54
C SER A 339 3.07 -5.71 -10.35
N ALA A 340 4.23 -6.35 -10.48
CA ALA A 340 4.80 -7.19 -9.44
C ALA A 340 6.33 -7.30 -9.57
N PRO A 341 7.06 -7.56 -8.47
CA PRO A 341 8.48 -7.91 -8.52
C PRO A 341 8.79 -9.13 -9.41
N THR A 342 9.97 -9.12 -10.02
CA THR A 342 10.57 -10.26 -10.76
C THR A 342 10.99 -11.42 -9.85
N SER A 343 10.82 -11.30 -8.53
CA SER A 343 10.92 -12.42 -7.57
C SER A 343 9.69 -13.34 -7.59
N TYR A 344 8.66 -12.99 -8.36
CA TYR A 344 7.56 -13.87 -8.70
C TYR A 344 7.88 -14.58 -10.02
N GLN A 345 7.71 -15.90 -10.03
CA GLN A 345 7.82 -16.71 -11.24
C GLN A 345 6.75 -16.28 -12.25
N TRP A 346 5.53 -16.07 -11.78
CA TRP A 346 4.42 -15.50 -12.53
C TRP A 346 3.39 -14.89 -11.57
N VAL A 347 2.62 -13.92 -12.05
CA VAL A 347 1.45 -13.34 -11.36
C VAL A 347 0.25 -13.32 -12.30
N ALA A 348 -0.96 -13.38 -11.77
CA ALA A 348 -2.17 -13.43 -12.57
C ALA A 348 -3.30 -12.60 -11.97
N LEU A 349 -4.07 -11.99 -12.87
CA LEU A 349 -5.35 -11.35 -12.59
C LEU A 349 -6.41 -12.10 -13.40
N GLY A 350 -7.59 -12.36 -12.84
CA GLY A 350 -8.66 -13.04 -13.57
C GLY A 350 -10.03 -12.45 -13.28
N GLN A 351 -10.89 -12.46 -14.29
CA GLN A 351 -12.30 -12.09 -14.20
C GLN A 351 -13.12 -13.32 -13.80
N GLY A 352 -13.84 -13.23 -12.68
CA GLY A 352 -14.64 -14.33 -12.14
C GLY A 352 -14.54 -14.44 -10.62
N SER A 353 -15.34 -15.32 -10.02
CA SER A 353 -15.36 -15.58 -8.58
C SER A 353 -14.43 -16.71 -8.12
N GLY A 354 -13.84 -17.45 -9.07
CA GLY A 354 -12.96 -18.59 -8.81
C GLY A 354 -12.28 -19.04 -10.09
N MET A 355 -11.31 -19.96 -9.97
CA MET A 355 -10.53 -20.44 -11.10
C MET A 355 -11.42 -21.06 -12.20
N VAL A 356 -12.38 -21.90 -11.84
CA VAL A 356 -13.32 -22.51 -12.79
C VAL A 356 -14.28 -21.45 -13.33
N GLY A 357 -14.40 -21.37 -14.66
CA GLY A 357 -15.22 -20.41 -15.38
C GLY A 357 -14.60 -19.02 -15.53
N SER A 358 -13.36 -18.79 -15.09
CA SER A 358 -12.72 -17.47 -15.18
C SER A 358 -11.92 -17.23 -16.46
N ASN A 359 -11.85 -15.95 -16.85
CA ASN A 359 -10.91 -15.43 -17.85
C ASN A 359 -9.65 -14.92 -17.12
N ILE A 360 -8.50 -15.54 -17.34
CA ILE A 360 -7.28 -15.36 -16.54
C ILE A 360 -6.16 -14.77 -17.40
N PHE A 361 -5.49 -13.72 -16.91
CA PHE A 361 -4.33 -13.11 -17.55
C PHE A 361 -3.09 -13.40 -16.70
N VAL A 362 -2.24 -14.29 -17.20
CA VAL A 362 -0.99 -14.67 -16.52
C VAL A 362 0.15 -13.83 -17.09
N MET A 363 0.82 -13.07 -16.23
CA MET A 363 2.01 -12.28 -16.55
C MET A 363 3.28 -12.96 -16.04
N TYR A 364 4.28 -13.04 -16.90
CA TYR A 364 5.66 -13.40 -16.58
C TYR A 364 6.63 -12.63 -17.49
N THR A 365 7.93 -12.78 -17.27
CA THR A 365 8.95 -12.05 -18.03
C THR A 365 9.14 -12.66 -19.43
N SER A 366 9.43 -11.82 -20.43
CA SER A 366 9.80 -12.26 -21.78
C SER A 366 11.09 -13.08 -21.78
N ALA A 367 11.38 -13.79 -22.87
CA ALA A 367 12.56 -14.64 -22.98
C ALA A 367 13.89 -13.88 -22.78
N ASP A 368 13.93 -12.60 -23.20
CA ASP A 368 15.08 -11.71 -23.02
C ASP A 368 15.12 -11.01 -21.65
N GLY A 369 14.06 -11.16 -20.84
CA GLY A 369 13.91 -10.58 -19.51
C GLY A 369 13.74 -9.05 -19.49
N THR A 370 13.58 -8.39 -20.63
CA THR A 370 13.45 -6.92 -20.71
C THR A 370 11.99 -6.46 -20.78
N ASN A 371 11.09 -7.35 -21.20
CA ASN A 371 9.68 -7.12 -21.36
C ASN A 371 8.83 -8.16 -20.59
N VAL A 372 7.52 -8.10 -20.75
CA VAL A 372 6.57 -9.05 -20.14
C VAL A 372 5.77 -9.79 -21.20
N THR A 373 5.48 -11.05 -20.92
CA THR A 373 4.55 -11.89 -21.67
C THR A 373 3.26 -12.00 -20.88
N VAL A 374 2.12 -11.65 -21.49
CA VAL A 374 0.80 -11.77 -20.88
C VAL A 374 -0.02 -12.80 -21.65
N SER A 375 -0.28 -13.93 -21.00
CA SER A 375 -1.01 -15.07 -21.55
C SER A 375 -2.46 -15.04 -21.07
N PRO A 376 -3.45 -14.80 -21.97
CA PRO A 376 -4.86 -14.99 -21.64
C PRO A 376 -5.16 -16.50 -21.61
N ARG A 377 -5.91 -16.95 -20.61
CA ARG A 377 -6.19 -18.36 -20.34
C ARG A 377 -7.61 -18.56 -19.82
N LEU A 378 -8.18 -19.72 -20.10
CA LEU A 378 -9.47 -20.13 -19.56
C LEU A 378 -9.31 -21.12 -18.40
N GLY A 379 -9.93 -20.82 -17.27
CA GLY A 379 -10.00 -21.75 -16.16
C GLY A 379 -11.17 -22.73 -16.33
N THR A 380 -10.90 -23.92 -16.84
CA THR A 380 -11.95 -24.95 -17.07
C THR A 380 -12.11 -25.93 -15.91
N GLY A 381 -11.24 -25.85 -14.92
CA GLY A 381 -11.17 -26.76 -13.77
C GLY A 381 -10.04 -26.35 -12.82
N PHE A 382 -9.75 -27.20 -11.83
CA PHE A 382 -8.60 -27.03 -10.93
C PHE A 382 -7.32 -27.64 -11.50
N GLN A 383 -7.09 -27.38 -12.79
CA GLN A 383 -5.92 -27.83 -13.56
C GLN A 383 -5.28 -26.63 -14.25
N GLN A 384 -4.06 -26.78 -14.76
CA GLN A 384 -3.36 -25.68 -15.45
C GLN A 384 -4.28 -25.05 -16.53
N PRO A 385 -4.61 -23.75 -16.42
CA PRO A 385 -5.35 -23.05 -17.46
C PRO A 385 -4.54 -23.07 -18.76
N LEU A 386 -5.23 -23.33 -19.87
CA LEU A 386 -4.63 -23.34 -21.20
C LEU A 386 -4.85 -21.99 -21.87
N ARG A 387 -3.94 -21.63 -22.78
CA ARG A 387 -4.02 -20.39 -23.57
C ARG A 387 -5.37 -20.29 -24.26
N ASP A 388 -6.04 -19.15 -24.06
CA ASP A 388 -7.21 -18.78 -24.82
C ASP A 388 -6.79 -18.03 -26.07
N THR A 389 -7.23 -18.49 -27.24
CA THR A 389 -6.95 -17.82 -28.52
C THR A 389 -8.09 -16.90 -28.95
N ALA A 390 -9.26 -16.98 -28.28
CA ALA A 390 -10.39 -16.11 -28.53
C ALA A 390 -10.27 -14.76 -27.81
N ALA A 391 -9.49 -14.68 -26.73
CA ALA A 391 -9.25 -13.44 -26.00
C ALA A 391 -8.47 -12.42 -26.84
N GLN A 392 -9.04 -11.23 -27.00
CA GLN A 392 -8.46 -10.12 -27.75
C GLN A 392 -7.78 -9.14 -26.79
N ILE A 393 -6.56 -9.49 -26.39
CA ILE A 393 -5.72 -8.61 -25.56
C ILE A 393 -4.58 -8.01 -26.36
N THR A 394 -4.22 -6.76 -26.04
CA THR A 394 -3.05 -6.07 -26.57
C THR A 394 -2.21 -5.54 -25.42
N LEU A 395 -0.92 -5.87 -25.41
CA LEU A 395 0.05 -5.26 -24.50
C LEU A 395 0.34 -3.84 -24.99
N LEU A 396 0.18 -2.87 -24.11
CA LEU A 396 0.27 -1.45 -24.44
C LEU A 396 1.61 -0.86 -24.00
N GLU A 397 1.90 0.34 -24.49
CA GLU A 397 3.06 1.14 -24.09
C GLU A 397 3.14 1.31 -22.56
N GLY A 398 4.36 1.39 -22.03
CA GLY A 398 4.64 1.41 -20.59
C GLY A 398 4.69 0.02 -19.93
N SER A 399 4.46 -1.05 -20.70
CA SER A 399 4.73 -2.43 -20.26
C SER A 399 6.21 -2.76 -20.37
N GLY A 400 6.70 -3.61 -19.46
CA GLY A 400 8.04 -4.17 -19.51
C GLY A 400 8.60 -4.49 -18.13
N VAL A 401 9.89 -4.84 -18.08
CA VAL A 401 10.61 -5.12 -16.85
C VAL A 401 11.58 -3.97 -16.57
N SER A 402 11.39 -3.28 -15.45
CA SER A 402 12.30 -2.24 -14.99
C SER A 402 12.48 -2.31 -13.47
N ASN A 403 13.71 -2.09 -13.00
CA ASN A 403 14.05 -2.08 -11.57
C ASN A 403 13.59 -3.33 -10.81
N GLY A 404 13.64 -4.49 -11.48
CA GLY A 404 13.22 -5.76 -10.90
C GLY A 404 11.70 -5.87 -10.70
N VAL A 405 10.91 -5.04 -11.36
CA VAL A 405 9.44 -5.07 -11.39
C VAL A 405 8.97 -5.33 -12.82
N MET A 406 8.12 -6.33 -13.01
CA MET A 406 7.38 -6.56 -14.24
C MET A 406 6.06 -5.79 -14.20
N THR A 407 5.79 -5.00 -15.24
CA THR A 407 4.55 -4.23 -15.39
C THR A 407 3.92 -4.54 -16.74
N ALA A 408 2.64 -4.90 -16.75
CA ALA A 408 1.85 -5.07 -17.95
C ALA A 408 0.70 -4.07 -17.95
N ASN A 409 0.63 -3.24 -18.98
CA ASN A 409 -0.51 -2.40 -19.31
C ASN A 409 -1.27 -3.10 -20.45
N VAL A 410 -2.53 -3.47 -20.22
CA VAL A 410 -3.27 -4.34 -21.15
C VAL A 410 -4.57 -3.65 -21.57
N ARG A 411 -4.85 -3.66 -22.88
CA ARG A 411 -6.19 -3.42 -23.45
C ARG A 411 -6.82 -4.78 -23.72
N CYS A 412 -8.08 -4.95 -23.36
CA CYS A 412 -8.86 -6.12 -23.75
C CYS A 412 -10.16 -5.70 -24.43
N SER A 413 -10.38 -6.18 -25.65
CA SER A 413 -11.49 -5.74 -26.52
C SER A 413 -12.74 -6.60 -26.46
N ASN A 414 -12.67 -7.77 -25.82
CA ASN A 414 -13.80 -8.70 -25.70
C ASN A 414 -13.88 -9.35 -24.30
N CYS A 415 -13.55 -8.60 -23.25
CA CYS A 415 -13.48 -9.11 -21.88
C CYS A 415 -14.83 -9.09 -21.13
N GLU A 416 -15.91 -8.65 -21.75
CA GLU A 416 -17.26 -8.70 -21.19
C GLU A 416 -17.85 -10.11 -21.18
N SER A 417 -17.39 -10.99 -22.08
CA SER A 417 -17.85 -12.36 -22.18
C SER A 417 -16.78 -13.27 -22.76
N TRP A 418 -16.69 -14.48 -22.21
CA TRP A 418 -15.75 -15.51 -22.65
C TRP A 418 -16.40 -16.89 -22.55
N SER A 419 -15.71 -17.90 -23.10
CA SER A 419 -16.17 -19.29 -22.97
C SER A 419 -16.05 -19.78 -21.52
N GLY A 420 -17.14 -19.66 -20.76
CA GLY A 420 -17.22 -20.09 -19.36
C GLY A 420 -17.76 -19.03 -18.41
N GLY A 421 -17.95 -17.78 -18.87
CA GLY A 421 -18.45 -16.71 -18.02
C GLY A 421 -18.64 -15.36 -18.72
N SER A 422 -19.07 -14.38 -17.94
CA SER A 422 -19.20 -12.99 -18.35
C SER A 422 -18.92 -12.05 -17.19
N MET A 423 -18.65 -10.79 -17.52
CA MET A 423 -18.48 -9.72 -16.55
C MET A 423 -19.38 -8.55 -16.93
N ASP A 424 -20.25 -8.16 -16.01
CA ASP A 424 -21.09 -6.98 -16.18
C ASP A 424 -20.30 -5.70 -15.83
N PHE A 425 -19.90 -4.95 -16.86
CA PHE A 425 -19.24 -3.66 -16.68
C PHE A 425 -20.21 -2.52 -16.36
N THR A 426 -21.53 -2.72 -16.49
CA THR A 426 -22.58 -1.75 -16.13
C THR A 426 -22.93 -1.79 -14.64
N GLY A 427 -22.58 -2.86 -13.93
CA GLY A 427 -22.74 -3.01 -12.48
C GLY A 427 -21.68 -2.28 -11.64
N THR A 428 -22.02 -1.93 -10.39
CA THR A 428 -21.12 -1.17 -9.50
C THR A 428 -19.94 -1.98 -8.96
N ARG A 429 -20.01 -3.31 -9.03
CA ARG A 429 -19.03 -4.22 -8.46
C ARG A 429 -18.83 -5.42 -9.38
N SER A 430 -17.61 -5.93 -9.43
CA SER A 430 -17.30 -7.15 -10.20
C SER A 430 -16.39 -8.08 -9.42
N ASN A 431 -16.52 -9.37 -9.67
CA ASN A 431 -15.71 -10.40 -9.01
C ASN A 431 -14.45 -10.67 -9.82
N TRP A 432 -13.33 -10.62 -9.13
CA TRP A 432 -12.02 -10.89 -9.69
C TRP A 432 -11.30 -11.90 -8.81
N ILE A 433 -10.30 -12.53 -9.40
CA ILE A 433 -9.35 -13.38 -8.70
C ILE A 433 -7.94 -12.88 -8.98
N HIS A 434 -7.04 -13.14 -8.06
CA HIS A 434 -5.61 -13.04 -8.32
C HIS A 434 -4.92 -14.32 -7.90
N ALA A 435 -3.75 -14.58 -8.47
CA ALA A 435 -2.89 -15.68 -8.08
C ALA A 435 -1.44 -15.37 -8.40
N TYR A 436 -0.50 -15.98 -7.68
CA TYR A 436 0.92 -15.86 -7.99
C TYR A 436 1.72 -17.07 -7.57
N LYS A 437 2.89 -17.21 -8.18
CA LYS A 437 3.92 -18.17 -7.79
C LYS A 437 5.20 -17.41 -7.46
N GLN A 438 5.73 -17.60 -6.26
CA GLN A 438 7.06 -17.13 -5.88
C GLN A 438 8.12 -18.09 -6.42
N GLY A 439 9.27 -17.55 -6.82
CA GLY A 439 10.39 -18.34 -7.33
C GLY A 439 11.26 -17.57 -8.31
N SER A 440 12.17 -18.28 -8.98
CA SER A 440 12.91 -17.74 -10.11
C SER A 440 11.94 -17.31 -11.22
N ALA A 441 12.15 -16.13 -11.79
CA ALA A 441 11.35 -15.59 -12.89
C ALA A 441 11.20 -16.63 -14.03
N LEU A 442 9.97 -16.83 -14.51
CA LEU A 442 9.72 -17.55 -15.75
C LEU A 442 10.01 -16.59 -16.91
N THR A 443 11.05 -16.89 -17.70
CA THR A 443 11.45 -16.10 -18.87
C THR A 443 11.04 -16.84 -20.14
N SER A 444 9.95 -16.44 -20.77
CA SER A 444 9.45 -17.06 -21.99
C SER A 444 8.59 -16.08 -22.80
N ASP A 445 8.64 -16.19 -24.12
CA ASP A 445 7.71 -15.49 -25.03
C ASP A 445 6.52 -16.38 -25.42
N ASP A 446 6.53 -17.66 -25.02
CA ASP A 446 5.47 -18.60 -25.36
C ASP A 446 4.22 -18.36 -24.50
N LEU A 447 3.19 -17.78 -25.11
CA LEU A 447 1.90 -17.57 -24.46
C LEU A 447 1.22 -18.87 -23.98
N ALA A 448 1.68 -20.05 -24.39
CA ALA A 448 1.21 -21.35 -23.91
C ALA A 448 2.14 -22.01 -22.86
N GLU A 449 3.15 -21.29 -22.36
CA GLU A 449 4.17 -21.81 -21.44
C GLU A 449 3.58 -22.56 -20.23
N ASN A 450 4.26 -23.62 -19.81
CA ASN A 450 3.81 -24.40 -18.66
C ASN A 450 4.08 -23.65 -17.35
N ILE A 451 3.04 -23.51 -16.52
CA ILE A 451 3.14 -22.79 -15.25
C ILE A 451 2.89 -23.74 -14.08
N GLN A 452 3.68 -23.58 -13.03
CA GLN A 452 3.48 -24.30 -11.77
C GLN A 452 2.26 -23.76 -11.03
N GLN A 453 1.60 -24.59 -10.23
CA GLN A 453 0.46 -24.17 -9.40
C GLN A 453 0.85 -23.01 -8.47
N HIS A 454 0.00 -21.99 -8.39
CA HIS A 454 0.22 -20.82 -7.53
C HIS A 454 0.45 -21.19 -6.06
N ASP A 455 1.29 -20.41 -5.38
CA ASP A 455 1.46 -20.52 -3.94
C ASP A 455 0.29 -19.92 -3.18
N GLN A 456 -0.31 -18.86 -3.75
CA GLN A 456 -1.41 -18.08 -3.18
C GLN A 456 -2.39 -17.66 -4.27
N SER A 457 -3.66 -17.61 -3.88
CA SER A 457 -4.74 -17.14 -4.71
C SER A 457 -5.90 -16.70 -3.83
N ALA A 458 -6.57 -15.62 -4.20
CA ALA A 458 -7.78 -15.18 -3.52
C ALA A 458 -8.79 -14.57 -4.50
N PRO A 459 -10.10 -14.71 -4.22
CA PRO A 459 -11.08 -13.86 -4.83
C PRO A 459 -11.06 -12.49 -4.16
N PHE A 460 -11.36 -11.46 -4.93
CA PHE A 460 -11.66 -10.14 -4.41
C PHE A 460 -12.76 -9.50 -5.26
N ASN A 461 -13.34 -8.44 -4.72
CA ASN A 461 -14.37 -7.71 -5.42
C ASN A 461 -13.86 -6.31 -5.76
N TRP A 462 -13.93 -5.96 -7.04
CA TRP A 462 -13.54 -4.66 -7.53
C TRP A 462 -14.75 -3.73 -7.54
N ASP A 463 -14.65 -2.59 -6.86
CA ASP A 463 -15.62 -1.52 -7.00
C ASP A 463 -15.42 -0.85 -8.36
N LEU A 464 -16.27 -1.20 -9.32
CA LEU A 464 -16.20 -0.70 -10.69
C LEU A 464 -16.52 0.79 -10.76
N SER A 465 -17.16 1.38 -9.75
CA SER A 465 -17.38 2.83 -9.73
C SER A 465 -16.05 3.59 -9.73
N GLN A 466 -15.00 3.05 -9.11
CA GLN A 466 -13.68 3.67 -9.02
C GLN A 466 -12.78 3.37 -10.24
N ALA A 467 -13.26 2.52 -11.15
CA ALA A 467 -12.51 2.07 -12.33
C ALA A 467 -13.16 2.54 -13.64
N ARG A 468 -14.22 3.34 -13.62
CA ARG A 468 -14.91 3.82 -14.84
C ARG A 468 -14.28 5.10 -15.37
N GLY A 469 -14.57 5.45 -16.63
CA GLY A 469 -14.32 6.76 -17.20
C GLY A 469 -13.25 6.82 -18.29
N GLY A 470 -13.24 7.95 -19.00
CA GLY A 470 -12.19 8.33 -19.92
C GLY A 470 -12.39 7.82 -21.35
N ALA A 471 -11.55 8.34 -22.25
CA ALA A 471 -11.51 7.91 -23.64
C ALA A 471 -10.86 6.52 -23.79
N ASP A 472 -11.17 5.85 -24.90
CA ASP A 472 -10.60 4.54 -25.27
C ASP A 472 -9.12 4.65 -25.70
N VAL A 473 -8.25 5.01 -24.75
CA VAL A 473 -6.80 5.15 -24.92
C VAL A 473 -6.07 4.59 -23.69
N ASN A 474 -4.83 4.12 -23.87
CA ASN A 474 -4.01 3.57 -22.79
C ASN A 474 -3.89 4.56 -21.60
N PRO A 475 -4.49 4.27 -20.44
CA PRO A 475 -4.53 5.20 -19.31
C PRO A 475 -3.27 5.13 -18.43
N PHE A 476 -2.35 4.19 -18.72
CA PHE A 476 -1.22 3.86 -17.84
C PHE A 476 0.12 4.48 -18.28
N VAL A 477 0.21 5.09 -19.46
CA VAL A 477 1.41 5.81 -19.91
C VAL A 477 1.36 7.26 -19.43
N GLY A 478 1.83 7.41 -18.21
CA GLY A 478 2.18 8.69 -17.58
C GLY A 478 3.18 8.50 -16.43
N SER A 479 3.79 7.31 -16.30
CA SER A 479 4.66 6.90 -15.18
C SER A 479 5.97 6.21 -15.60
N ALA A 480 6.36 6.25 -16.88
CA ALA A 480 7.62 5.65 -17.34
C ALA A 480 8.69 6.73 -17.56
N GLY A 481 9.44 7.07 -16.51
CA GLY A 481 10.72 7.75 -16.63
C GLY A 481 11.84 6.75 -16.96
N ASN A 482 12.44 6.87 -18.14
CA ASN A 482 13.53 6.05 -18.68
C ASN A 482 14.61 5.64 -17.66
N THR A 483 14.92 4.35 -17.60
CA THR A 483 16.05 3.78 -16.86
C THR A 483 16.89 2.88 -17.79
N ALA A 484 18.12 3.32 -18.08
CA ALA A 484 19.21 2.45 -18.51
C ALA A 484 20.17 2.29 -17.32
N GLY A 485 20.50 1.04 -16.97
CA GLY A 485 21.30 0.66 -15.79
C GLY A 485 22.80 1.03 -15.89
N PRO A 486 23.58 0.72 -14.84
CA PRO A 486 24.10 -0.66 -14.72
C PRO A 486 24.05 -1.28 -13.32
N THR A 487 24.19 -2.61 -13.34
CA THR A 487 24.07 -3.64 -12.29
C THR A 487 25.17 -3.63 -11.21
N THR A 488 24.78 -3.90 -9.95
CA THR A 488 25.62 -4.66 -8.99
C THR A 488 24.77 -5.44 -8.00
N LYS A 489 25.09 -6.73 -7.85
CA LYS A 489 24.52 -7.69 -6.89
C LYS A 489 25.20 -7.52 -5.53
N THR A 490 24.43 -7.49 -4.44
CA THR A 490 24.91 -8.00 -3.14
C THR A 490 23.76 -8.42 -2.24
N ALA A 491 23.89 -9.62 -1.67
CA ALA A 491 23.02 -10.20 -0.66
C ALA A 491 23.46 -9.79 0.75
N ALA A 492 22.50 -9.62 1.68
CA ALA A 492 22.63 -10.04 3.09
C ALA A 492 21.35 -9.74 3.90
N SER A 493 20.73 -10.85 4.32
CA SER A 493 20.08 -11.23 5.59
C SER A 493 19.99 -10.30 6.82
N ALA A 494 18.88 -10.54 7.55
CA ALA A 494 18.57 -10.34 9.00
C ALA A 494 18.00 -8.97 9.43
N LEU A 495 17.05 -8.81 10.38
CA LEU A 495 15.91 -9.52 11.01
C LEU A 495 15.25 -8.43 11.94
N PRO A 496 13.98 -8.52 12.35
CA PRO A 496 13.04 -7.38 12.21
C PRO A 496 11.94 -7.23 13.30
N SER A 497 11.11 -6.18 13.19
CA SER A 497 9.94 -5.92 14.03
C SER A 497 8.60 -6.19 13.30
N SER A 498 7.70 -6.85 14.03
CA SER A 498 6.32 -7.32 13.76
C SER A 498 5.61 -6.89 12.45
N SER A 499 5.65 -7.78 11.46
CA SER A 499 4.76 -7.79 10.28
C SER A 499 3.50 -8.64 10.60
N PRO A 500 2.32 -8.38 9.99
CA PRO A 500 1.13 -9.22 10.13
C PRO A 500 1.39 -10.71 9.80
N LEU A 501 2.30 -10.97 8.85
CA LEU A 501 2.81 -12.32 8.55
C LEU A 501 3.54 -12.97 9.73
N ARG A 502 4.28 -12.22 10.55
CA ARG A 502 4.97 -12.73 11.74
C ARG A 502 4.00 -13.06 12.85
N MET A 503 2.98 -12.23 13.02
CA MET A 503 1.93 -12.49 14.01
C MET A 503 1.10 -13.72 13.62
N ARG A 504 0.75 -13.85 12.33
CA ARG A 504 0.12 -15.07 11.77
C ARG A 504 1.00 -16.30 11.94
N THR A 505 2.29 -16.19 11.63
CA THR A 505 3.27 -17.28 11.79
C THR A 505 3.45 -17.64 13.27
N ALA A 506 3.55 -16.67 14.17
CA ALA A 506 3.68 -16.91 15.61
C ALA A 506 2.43 -17.59 16.18
N HIS A 507 1.24 -17.11 15.83
CA HIS A 507 -0.02 -17.76 16.19
C HIS A 507 -0.05 -19.23 15.70
N ALA A 508 0.30 -19.47 14.43
CA ALA A 508 0.30 -20.81 13.84
C ALA A 508 1.31 -21.76 14.51
N ILE A 509 2.52 -21.27 14.84
CA ILE A 509 3.54 -22.03 15.55
C ILE A 509 3.06 -22.38 16.97
N CYS A 510 2.57 -21.39 17.73
CA CYS A 510 2.08 -21.62 19.08
C CYS A 510 0.89 -22.60 19.10
N ALA A 511 -0.08 -22.41 18.20
CA ALA A 511 -1.24 -23.30 18.10
C ALA A 511 -0.85 -24.73 17.69
N SER A 512 0.09 -24.89 16.74
CA SER A 512 0.57 -26.20 16.31
C SER A 512 1.39 -26.90 17.38
N LEU A 513 2.28 -26.17 18.07
CA LEU A 513 3.06 -26.72 19.19
C LEU A 513 2.15 -27.23 20.31
N ALA A 514 1.06 -26.51 20.60
CA ALA A 514 0.08 -26.96 21.58
C ALA A 514 -0.67 -28.23 21.11
N PHE A 515 -1.34 -28.19 19.95
CA PHE A 515 -2.30 -29.23 19.55
C PHE A 515 -1.74 -30.41 18.76
N VAL A 516 -0.62 -30.23 18.07
CA VAL A 516 0.02 -31.31 17.28
C VAL A 516 1.13 -31.99 18.07
N ALA A 517 1.78 -31.29 19.02
CA ALA A 517 2.88 -31.85 19.79
C ALA A 517 2.55 -32.06 21.27
N LEU A 518 2.41 -31.00 22.06
CA LEU A 518 2.44 -31.08 23.53
C LEU A 518 1.20 -31.75 24.13
N PHE A 519 -0.01 -31.37 23.69
CA PHE A 519 -1.24 -32.00 24.19
C PHE A 519 -1.30 -33.50 23.85
N PRO A 520 -1.07 -33.94 22.59
CA PRO A 520 -1.00 -35.36 22.25
C PRO A 520 0.11 -36.09 23.00
N MET A 521 1.31 -35.53 23.09
CA MET A 521 2.45 -36.18 23.75
C MET A 521 2.15 -36.48 25.23
N GLY A 522 1.66 -35.50 25.99
CA GLY A 522 1.31 -35.72 27.40
C GLY A 522 0.17 -36.74 27.57
N ALA A 523 -0.78 -36.79 26.63
CA ALA A 523 -1.90 -37.72 26.65
C ALA A 523 -1.55 -39.14 26.18
N ILE A 524 -0.55 -39.30 25.31
CA ILE A 524 0.00 -40.60 24.89
C ILE A 524 0.88 -41.17 26.00
N LEU A 525 1.80 -40.35 26.55
CA LEU A 525 2.81 -40.80 27.51
C LEU A 525 2.20 -41.44 28.76
N ILE A 526 1.10 -40.87 29.28
CA ILE A 526 0.37 -41.42 30.44
C ILE A 526 -0.29 -42.78 30.16
N ARG A 527 -0.49 -43.16 28.88
CA ARG A 527 -1.11 -44.43 28.47
C ARG A 527 -0.11 -45.52 28.09
N VAL A 528 1.03 -45.13 27.52
CA VAL A 528 2.03 -46.09 27.02
C VAL A 528 3.12 -46.41 28.05
N SER A 529 3.43 -45.48 28.95
CA SER A 529 4.51 -45.62 29.93
C SER A 529 3.99 -45.86 31.35
N SER A 530 4.84 -46.38 32.23
CA SER A 530 4.53 -46.53 33.66
C SER A 530 5.79 -46.38 34.51
N PHE A 531 5.90 -45.27 35.25
CA PHE A 531 6.98 -45.02 36.23
C PHE A 531 6.52 -43.97 37.25
N LYS A 532 7.19 -43.93 38.43
CA LYS A 532 6.73 -43.26 39.66
C LYS A 532 6.38 -41.76 39.52
N ASN A 533 7.01 -41.04 38.59
CA ASN A 533 6.83 -39.59 38.41
C ASN A 533 6.04 -39.21 37.14
N LEU A 534 5.45 -40.18 36.45
CA LEU A 534 4.79 -39.97 35.16
C LEU A 534 3.60 -39.00 35.24
N VAL A 535 2.82 -39.03 36.32
CA VAL A 535 1.68 -38.11 36.53
C VAL A 535 2.14 -36.66 36.62
N TRP A 536 3.25 -36.39 37.29
CA TRP A 536 3.82 -35.03 37.37
C TRP A 536 4.34 -34.54 36.01
N ILE A 537 4.92 -35.43 35.21
CA ILE A 537 5.33 -35.10 33.83
C ILE A 537 4.10 -34.81 32.95
N HIS A 538 3.02 -35.57 33.12
CA HIS A 538 1.75 -35.29 32.46
C HIS A 538 1.21 -33.90 32.85
N VAL A 539 1.12 -33.60 34.15
CA VAL A 539 0.67 -32.28 34.63
C VAL A 539 1.54 -31.14 34.11
N ALA A 540 2.87 -31.31 34.12
CA ALA A 540 3.81 -30.31 33.62
C ALA A 540 3.65 -30.06 32.10
N THR A 541 3.55 -31.14 31.31
CA THR A 541 3.38 -31.04 29.85
C THR A 541 2.02 -30.46 29.45
N GLN A 542 0.94 -30.81 30.15
CA GLN A 542 -0.40 -30.25 29.91
C GLN A 542 -0.47 -28.76 30.30
N THR A 543 0.12 -28.38 31.43
CA THR A 543 0.18 -26.97 31.86
C THR A 543 0.97 -26.12 30.86
N LEU A 544 2.12 -26.60 30.39
CA LEU A 544 2.92 -25.91 29.37
C LEU A 544 2.14 -25.74 28.06
N ALA A 545 1.44 -26.78 27.61
CA ALA A 545 0.62 -26.73 26.40
C ALA A 545 -0.50 -25.69 26.52
N LEU A 546 -1.16 -25.61 27.68
CA LEU A 546 -2.21 -24.63 27.96
C LEU A 546 -1.68 -23.18 27.95
N LEU A 547 -0.52 -22.94 28.56
CA LEU A 547 0.11 -21.60 28.55
C LEU A 547 0.45 -21.13 27.13
N ILE A 548 0.99 -22.02 26.30
CA ILE A 548 1.29 -21.72 24.89
C ILE A 548 -0.01 -21.46 24.12
N PHE A 549 -1.08 -22.21 24.41
CA PHE A 549 -2.36 -22.00 23.75
C PHE A 549 -3.04 -20.69 24.16
N ILE A 550 -2.92 -20.25 25.42
CA ILE A 550 -3.36 -18.92 25.87
C ILE A 550 -2.71 -17.83 25.02
N VAL A 551 -1.39 -17.92 24.78
CA VAL A 551 -0.67 -16.98 23.90
C VAL A 551 -1.23 -17.04 22.48
N ALA A 552 -1.46 -18.24 21.94
CA ALA A 552 -2.03 -18.40 20.60
C ALA A 552 -3.42 -17.76 20.49
N VAL A 553 -4.31 -17.95 21.48
CA VAL A 553 -5.65 -17.34 21.52
C VAL A 553 -5.56 -15.82 21.62
N GLY A 554 -4.66 -15.28 22.45
CA GLY A 554 -4.43 -13.83 22.54
C GLY A 554 -4.00 -13.22 21.20
N LEU A 555 -3.06 -13.85 20.51
CA LEU A 555 -2.64 -13.44 19.16
C LEU A 555 -3.77 -13.58 18.14
N GLY A 556 -4.56 -14.65 18.21
CA GLY A 556 -5.70 -14.91 17.33
C GLY A 556 -6.83 -13.89 17.49
N LEU A 557 -7.18 -13.53 18.73
CA LEU A 557 -8.17 -12.50 19.03
C LEU A 557 -7.75 -11.13 18.52
N HIS A 558 -6.47 -10.76 18.70
CA HIS A 558 -5.95 -9.49 18.21
C HIS A 558 -6.02 -9.37 16.68
N MET A 559 -5.70 -10.45 15.96
CA MET A 559 -5.85 -10.49 14.49
C MET A 559 -7.32 -10.48 14.06
N ALA A 560 -8.16 -11.30 14.69
CA ALA A 560 -9.55 -11.46 14.29
C ALA A 560 -10.42 -10.21 14.57
N THR A 561 -10.07 -9.41 15.57
CA THR A 561 -10.71 -8.10 15.80
C THR A 561 -10.27 -7.06 14.77
N ALA A 562 -8.98 -7.02 14.43
CA ALA A 562 -8.43 -6.11 13.43
C ALA A 562 -9.00 -6.36 12.02
N ASP A 563 -9.21 -7.63 11.66
CA ASP A 563 -9.68 -8.04 10.33
C ASP A 563 -11.23 -8.23 10.27
N HIS A 564 -11.97 -7.93 11.34
CA HIS A 564 -13.42 -8.19 11.47
C HIS A 564 -13.84 -9.66 11.22
N GLN A 565 -12.99 -10.62 11.56
CA GLN A 565 -13.16 -12.05 11.26
C GLN A 565 -13.68 -12.91 12.44
N LEU A 566 -14.11 -12.31 13.56
CA LEU A 566 -14.57 -13.05 14.74
C LEU A 566 -15.74 -14.03 14.48
N GLY A 567 -16.53 -13.80 13.43
CA GLY A 567 -17.65 -14.68 13.04
C GLY A 567 -17.24 -15.93 12.25
N GLN A 568 -15.96 -16.12 11.94
CA GLN A 568 -15.48 -17.28 11.17
C GLN A 568 -15.39 -18.54 12.06
N ALA A 569 -15.52 -19.71 11.44
CA ALA A 569 -15.51 -20.99 12.16
C ALA A 569 -14.22 -21.19 12.99
N HIS A 570 -13.07 -20.77 12.49
CA HIS A 570 -11.78 -20.94 13.19
C HIS A 570 -11.70 -20.17 14.53
N PRO A 571 -11.96 -18.84 14.58
CA PRO A 571 -12.05 -18.12 15.86
C PRO A 571 -13.11 -18.67 16.82
N ILE A 572 -14.29 -19.03 16.31
CA ILE A 572 -15.39 -19.58 17.14
C ILE A 572 -14.96 -20.91 17.78
N ILE A 573 -14.48 -21.87 16.98
CA ILE A 573 -14.02 -23.17 17.48
C ILE A 573 -12.81 -22.99 18.41
N GLY A 574 -11.89 -22.08 18.10
CA GLY A 574 -10.74 -21.75 18.94
C GLY A 574 -11.12 -21.26 20.34
N LEU A 575 -12.15 -20.41 20.45
CA LEU A 575 -12.65 -19.93 21.74
C LEU A 575 -13.39 -21.01 22.52
N VAL A 576 -14.18 -21.86 21.84
CA VAL A 576 -14.83 -23.03 22.47
C VAL A 576 -13.77 -23.98 23.04
N LEU A 577 -12.72 -24.27 22.26
CA LEU A 577 -11.58 -25.08 22.70
C LEU A 577 -10.90 -24.46 23.92
N PHE A 578 -10.65 -23.15 23.89
CA PHE A 578 -10.03 -22.42 25.00
C PHE A 578 -10.81 -22.58 26.31
N VAL A 579 -12.13 -22.33 26.29
CA VAL A 579 -12.99 -22.51 27.45
C VAL A 579 -13.02 -23.98 27.90
N SER A 580 -13.14 -24.92 26.95
CA SER A 580 -13.20 -26.36 27.27
C SER A 580 -11.92 -26.88 27.96
N LEU A 581 -10.74 -26.39 27.58
CA LEU A 581 -9.46 -26.78 28.16
C LEU A 581 -9.24 -26.19 29.55
N LEU A 582 -9.75 -24.97 29.82
CA LEU A 582 -9.74 -24.40 31.18
C LEU A 582 -10.60 -25.22 32.15
N LEU A 583 -11.68 -25.83 31.66
CA LEU A 583 -12.58 -26.69 32.45
C LEU A 583 -12.12 -28.15 32.53
N GLN A 584 -11.12 -28.55 31.72
CA GLN A 584 -10.65 -29.93 31.61
C GLN A 584 -10.21 -30.57 32.94
N PRO A 585 -9.51 -29.87 33.87
CA PRO A 585 -9.13 -30.45 35.16
C PRO A 585 -10.32 -30.89 36.04
N VAL A 586 -11.50 -30.31 35.80
CA VAL A 586 -12.73 -30.59 36.56
C VAL A 586 -13.61 -31.61 35.84
N LEU A 587 -13.72 -31.53 34.50
CA LEU A 587 -14.74 -32.26 33.73
C LEU A 587 -14.22 -33.49 32.97
N GLY A 588 -12.91 -33.65 32.74
CA GLY A 588 -12.36 -34.83 32.07
C GLY A 588 -12.70 -34.99 30.56
N ILE A 589 -13.25 -33.95 29.90
CA ILE A 589 -13.74 -33.97 28.50
C ILE A 589 -12.61 -33.94 27.44
N GLY A 590 -11.34 -33.92 27.87
CA GLY A 590 -10.17 -33.58 27.02
C GLY A 590 -9.90 -34.46 25.78
N ARG A 591 -10.57 -35.62 25.62
CA ARG A 591 -10.36 -36.52 24.48
C ARG A 591 -10.83 -35.93 23.16
N VAL A 592 -11.97 -35.23 23.17
CA VAL A 592 -12.57 -34.62 21.97
C VAL A 592 -11.86 -33.31 21.61
N ALA A 593 -11.37 -32.58 22.62
CA ALA A 593 -10.70 -31.30 22.44
C ALA A 593 -9.42 -31.38 21.58
N ILE A 594 -8.65 -32.47 21.68
CA ILE A 594 -7.42 -32.65 20.88
C ILE A 594 -7.75 -32.79 19.40
N ILE A 595 -8.73 -33.63 19.06
CA ILE A 595 -9.16 -33.85 17.66
C ILE A 595 -9.76 -32.56 17.09
N MET A 596 -10.65 -31.91 17.85
CA MET A 596 -11.27 -30.66 17.47
C MET A 596 -10.24 -29.54 17.28
N GLY A 597 -9.17 -29.52 18.08
CA GLY A 597 -8.05 -28.59 17.92
C GLY A 597 -7.19 -28.84 16.68
N MET A 598 -6.96 -30.09 16.29
CA MET A 598 -6.29 -30.41 15.02
C MET A 598 -7.15 -29.98 13.81
N ILE A 599 -8.46 -30.22 13.85
CA ILE A 599 -9.39 -29.74 12.82
C ILE A 599 -9.38 -28.22 12.77
N ASN A 600 -9.40 -27.55 13.93
CA ASN A 600 -9.35 -26.10 14.02
C ASN A 600 -8.06 -25.51 13.45
N GLY A 601 -6.91 -26.18 13.64
CA GLY A 601 -5.66 -25.78 13.02
C GLY A 601 -5.71 -25.85 11.48
N GLY A 602 -6.39 -26.86 10.93
CA GLY A 602 -6.68 -26.94 9.49
C GLY A 602 -7.55 -25.78 8.98
N LEU A 603 -8.61 -25.43 9.73
CA LEU A 603 -9.44 -24.25 9.44
C LEU A 603 -8.66 -22.94 9.55
N GLY A 604 -7.71 -22.86 10.49
CA GLY A 604 -6.81 -21.71 10.64
C GLY A 604 -5.90 -21.53 9.44
N LEU A 605 -5.38 -22.62 8.87
CA LEU A 605 -4.63 -22.59 7.62
C LEU A 605 -5.50 -22.19 6.41
N GLN A 606 -6.78 -22.57 6.40
CA GLN A 606 -7.72 -22.10 5.38
C GLN A 606 -8.01 -20.61 5.52
N LEU A 607 -8.27 -20.12 6.73
CA LEU A 607 -8.53 -18.70 7.01
C LEU A 607 -7.30 -17.82 6.76
N ALA A 608 -6.10 -18.36 6.98
CA ALA A 608 -4.83 -17.72 6.64
C ALA A 608 -4.46 -17.83 5.15
N TYR A 609 -5.35 -18.38 4.31
CA TYR A 609 -5.14 -18.65 2.88
C TYR A 609 -3.86 -19.47 2.60
N ALA A 610 -3.37 -20.28 3.54
CA ALA A 610 -2.11 -21.00 3.38
C ALA A 610 -2.07 -21.83 2.09
N GLY A 611 -0.93 -21.83 1.40
CA GLY A 611 -0.76 -22.55 0.13
C GLY A 611 -1.04 -24.04 0.28
N SER A 612 -1.40 -24.71 -0.83
CA SER A 612 -1.77 -26.13 -0.83
C SER A 612 -0.69 -27.01 -0.19
N GLY A 613 0.60 -26.70 -0.39
CA GLY A 613 1.70 -27.40 0.25
C GLY A 613 1.68 -27.34 1.78
N ALA A 614 1.38 -26.18 2.37
CA ALA A 614 1.28 -26.04 3.83
C ALA A 614 0.06 -26.76 4.40
N LYS A 615 -1.08 -26.71 3.70
CA LYS A 615 -2.29 -27.46 4.06
C LYS A 615 -2.05 -28.97 4.00
N ILE A 616 -1.38 -29.47 2.96
CA ILE A 616 -1.01 -30.88 2.80
C ILE A 616 -0.02 -31.30 3.89
N ALA A 617 1.06 -30.53 4.11
CA ALA A 617 2.06 -30.84 5.12
C ALA A 617 1.44 -30.92 6.53
N TYR A 618 0.60 -29.94 6.89
CA TYR A 618 -0.14 -29.97 8.14
C TYR A 618 -1.08 -31.17 8.23
N GLY A 619 -1.85 -31.45 7.17
CA GLY A 619 -2.78 -32.58 7.12
C GLY A 619 -2.09 -33.93 7.32
N VAL A 620 -0.92 -34.14 6.69
CA VAL A 620 -0.11 -35.36 6.85
C VAL A 620 0.37 -35.50 8.30
N VAL A 621 0.96 -34.44 8.86
CA VAL A 621 1.50 -34.48 10.23
C VAL A 621 0.38 -34.67 11.26
N ALA A 622 -0.70 -33.89 11.17
CA ALA A 622 -1.86 -34.00 12.05
C ALA A 622 -2.54 -35.36 11.92
N GLY A 623 -2.60 -35.93 10.71
CA GLY A 623 -3.12 -37.27 10.46
C GLY A 623 -2.30 -38.36 11.15
N ILE A 624 -0.97 -38.34 11.00
CA ILE A 624 -0.07 -39.30 11.66
C ILE A 624 -0.20 -39.20 13.18
N VAL A 625 -0.12 -37.98 13.74
CA VAL A 625 -0.27 -37.76 15.19
C VAL A 625 -1.64 -38.23 15.67
N GLY A 626 -2.70 -37.95 14.92
CA GLY A 626 -4.06 -38.40 15.21
C GLY A 626 -4.16 -39.93 15.27
N VAL A 627 -3.58 -40.65 14.31
CA VAL A 627 -3.56 -42.12 14.30
C VAL A 627 -2.78 -42.67 15.49
N VAL A 628 -1.59 -42.12 15.78
CA VAL A 628 -0.78 -42.53 16.95
C VAL A 628 -1.54 -42.28 18.25
N TYR A 629 -2.19 -41.13 18.37
CA TYR A 629 -3.01 -40.78 19.52
C TYR A 629 -4.17 -41.77 19.73
N LEU A 630 -4.90 -42.10 18.67
CA LEU A 630 -5.99 -43.09 18.72
C LEU A 630 -5.47 -44.49 19.07
N ALA A 631 -4.35 -44.92 18.48
CA ALA A 631 -3.73 -46.21 18.81
C ALA A 631 -3.30 -46.29 20.28
N ALA A 632 -2.75 -45.21 20.84
CA ALA A 632 -2.40 -45.13 22.26
C ALA A 632 -3.62 -45.19 23.19
N ILE A 633 -4.76 -44.61 22.78
CA ILE A 633 -6.03 -44.74 23.51
C ILE A 633 -6.48 -46.20 23.54
N VAL A 634 -6.52 -46.87 22.38
CA VAL A 634 -6.94 -48.27 22.28
C VAL A 634 -6.00 -49.17 23.10
N PHE A 635 -4.69 -48.99 22.97
CA PHE A 635 -3.70 -49.73 23.74
C PHE A 635 -3.88 -49.54 25.25
N GLY A 636 -4.06 -48.30 25.70
CA GLY A 636 -4.29 -47.99 27.11
C GLY A 636 -5.54 -48.65 27.67
N GLU A 637 -6.64 -48.68 26.90
CA GLU A 637 -7.89 -49.33 27.33
C GLU A 637 -7.76 -50.86 27.38
N VAL A 638 -7.11 -51.47 26.38
CA VAL A 638 -6.84 -52.91 26.36
C VAL A 638 -5.95 -53.33 27.52
N ARG A 639 -4.90 -52.54 27.83
CA ARG A 639 -4.00 -52.80 28.96
C ARG A 639 -4.72 -52.69 30.30
N ARG A 640 -5.59 -51.69 30.46
CA ARG A 640 -6.42 -51.52 31.67
C ARG A 640 -7.36 -52.70 31.87
N ASN A 641 -7.98 -53.18 30.79
CA ASN A 641 -8.90 -54.32 30.83
C ASN A 641 -8.17 -55.63 31.18
N LYS A 642 -6.95 -55.84 30.66
CA LYS A 642 -6.12 -57.00 31.02
C LYS A 642 -5.69 -57.00 32.50
N HIS A 643 -5.34 -55.83 33.06
CA HIS A 643 -5.04 -55.72 34.50
C HIS A 643 -6.28 -55.96 35.38
N ALA A 644 -7.47 -55.53 34.94
CA ALA A 644 -8.71 -55.79 35.67
C ALA A 644 -9.08 -57.28 35.66
N ILE A 645 -8.84 -57.99 34.54
CA ILE A 645 -9.07 -59.44 34.44
C ILE A 645 -8.02 -60.24 35.25
N GLY A 646 -6.75 -59.81 35.26
CA GLY A 646 -5.69 -60.44 36.05
C GLY A 646 -5.91 -60.31 37.56
N ASN A 647 -6.27 -59.12 38.06
CA ASN A 647 -6.61 -58.93 39.47
C ASN A 647 -7.85 -59.72 39.90
N GLY A 648 -8.85 -59.86 39.01
CA GLY A 648 -10.05 -60.64 39.28
C GLY A 648 -9.83 -62.16 39.34
N GLN A 649 -8.74 -62.67 38.76
CA GLN A 649 -8.30 -64.06 38.90
C GLN A 649 -7.48 -64.28 40.18
N ASP A 650 -6.66 -63.30 40.58
CA ASP A 650 -5.89 -63.36 41.84
C ASP A 650 -6.80 -63.21 43.09
N GLU A 651 -7.86 -62.40 43.03
CA GLU A 651 -8.88 -62.33 44.10
C GLU A 651 -9.70 -63.63 44.22
N LYS A 652 -10.11 -64.25 43.09
CA LYS A 652 -10.79 -65.56 43.11
C LYS A 652 -9.89 -66.71 43.55
N GLY A 653 -8.58 -66.62 43.31
CA GLY A 653 -7.60 -67.60 43.80
C GLY A 653 -7.33 -67.48 45.31
N ARG A 654 -7.49 -66.28 45.88
CA ARG A 654 -7.30 -66.02 47.30
C ARG A 654 -8.53 -66.41 48.14
N ASP A 655 -9.75 -66.16 47.64
CA ASP A 655 -10.99 -66.64 48.27
C ASP A 655 -11.16 -68.17 48.25
N GLY A 656 -10.42 -68.86 47.36
CA GLY A 656 -10.38 -70.33 47.29
C GLY A 656 -9.44 -70.98 48.31
N LEU A 657 -8.43 -70.26 48.82
CA LEU A 657 -7.45 -70.77 49.79
C LEU A 657 -7.83 -70.45 51.25
N ASP A 658 -8.67 -69.44 51.49
CA ASP A 658 -9.15 -69.10 52.84
C ASP A 658 -10.34 -69.97 53.32
N ARG A 659 -10.80 -70.93 52.49
CA ARG A 659 -11.96 -71.80 52.78
C ARG A 659 -11.63 -73.25 53.16
N GLU A 660 -10.35 -73.64 53.22
CA GLU A 660 -9.89 -74.99 53.60
C GLU A 660 -9.10 -75.05 54.93
N GLY A 661 -9.10 -73.97 55.73
CA GLY A 661 -8.23 -73.85 56.90
C GLY A 661 -8.91 -73.55 58.24
N SER A 662 -10.07 -74.14 58.55
CA SER A 662 -10.63 -74.08 59.91
C SER A 662 -11.68 -75.17 60.13
N GLY A 663 -11.24 -76.33 60.62
CA GLY A 663 -12.11 -77.45 60.92
C GLY A 663 -11.39 -78.55 61.68
N SER A 664 -11.08 -78.33 62.96
CA SER A 664 -10.87 -79.41 63.93
C SER A 664 -10.85 -78.87 65.36
N SER A 665 -11.97 -79.04 66.09
CA SER A 665 -12.00 -79.58 67.46
C SER A 665 -13.39 -79.42 68.09
N GLY A 666 -14.03 -80.55 68.45
CA GLY A 666 -15.00 -80.80 69.54
C GLY A 666 -16.23 -79.88 69.66
N GLU A 667 -17.45 -80.30 69.99
CA GLU A 667 -17.94 -81.48 70.70
C GLU A 667 -19.49 -81.52 70.59
N ARG A 668 -20.07 -82.66 70.94
CA ARG A 668 -21.47 -83.11 70.87
C ARG A 668 -22.55 -82.19 71.47
N ALA A 669 -23.74 -82.23 70.86
CA ALA A 669 -25.04 -82.68 71.45
C ALA A 669 -26.19 -82.19 70.54
N ALA A 670 -26.86 -83.07 69.77
CA ALA A 670 -28.01 -83.90 70.13
C ALA A 670 -29.35 -83.26 69.71
N GLU A 671 -30.10 -83.99 68.86
CA GLU A 671 -31.56 -84.10 68.71
C GLU A 671 -32.42 -82.81 68.70
N GLY A 672 -33.35 -82.56 67.78
CA GLY A 672 -33.98 -83.33 66.73
C GLY A 672 -35.23 -82.58 66.23
N ILE A 673 -35.69 -82.94 65.03
CA ILE A 673 -37.11 -82.92 64.59
C ILE A 673 -37.76 -81.54 64.31
N SER A 674 -37.73 -81.12 63.03
CA SER A 674 -38.84 -80.78 62.09
C SER A 674 -40.26 -80.45 62.61
N PRO A 675 -41.15 -79.85 61.78
CA PRO A 675 -41.06 -78.56 61.08
C PRO A 675 -42.28 -77.65 61.38
N ALA A 676 -42.12 -76.34 61.15
CA ALA A 676 -43.12 -75.46 60.53
C ALA A 676 -42.45 -74.12 60.19
#